data_AF-A0A396JX52-F1
#
_entry.id   AF-A0A396JX52-F1
#
_cell.length_a   1.000
_cell.length_b   1.000
_cell.length_c   1.000
_cell.angle_alpha   90.00
_cell.angle_beta   90.00
_cell.angle_gamma   90.00
#
_symmetry.space_group_name_H-M   'P 1'
#
loop_
_entity.id
_entity.type
_entity.pdbx_description
1 polymer ?
#
loop_
_entity_poly.entity_id
_entity_poly.type
_entity_poly.pdbx_seq_one_letter_code
_entity_poly.pdbx_strand_id
1 'polypeptide(L)'
;MSSEGRNEAIDGSLEYEDDEIIDSLTTVPEPQHGPLPQANHIDDGVLYEGKVFNSDDEAYNFYCLFARKNGFSIRRHHVYKSIKNQSDDNPLGVYKREFVCHRAGTISVDKDNEVEGKRKRKSSRCNCGAKLLVNITTINSEKKWVVKYFNNNHNHELLDDKEVKFLPAYRSIPTIDQDRILLLSKAGCSVSLIIRVLELEKNIDAGNLPFLDKDIRNFIQSQSGIGKEFDASNVLKLCKSLKDADNAFEYEFSIDENNKLEHIIWAFGDSIRAYEAFGDVIVFDTTYRINRYEMPLGILVGVDNHGNSIFFGCVLLKNEKIPSFTWAIKTFLSFVKGKYPQTILTDQDLAMKEAISMELPNTKHAFCIWHILAKLPTWFSLPLGSRYDDFKDEFYRLYHLECEDDFEREWKLMVEHFCLSKDNHIDLLYSLRQFWALAYLKDFFFAGMTTTGRSESINSYIKRFLGANTSLTDFINQVGVAVNIRNQAGEEARMRQKYHNPRIRTCFPIEEHAASILTPYAFKLIQHEIELSTKYAATETNNSVFIVRHHTKSDGGRFVSWIQENESIHCSCKEFEFTGILCRHAFRVLVMKNYFTLPSKYLPLRWRQESSLIPKSSHMINNNGGSLVKFRSLIQSLEIESLKTKLREQAATRELEKAIQVIKAMPEIEEKLVGVDSTVPDNDELNVENPLPSKTKGRPKGSRLKGGVEIAKKPRHCHVPNCGGTDHDSRNCPNKKKNIEALPSQSPNKRMKGWRKSS
;
A
#
# COMPACT_ATOMS: atom_id res chain seq x y z
N MET A 1 -6.57 39.49 -35.68
CA MET A 1 -5.44 40.43 -35.69
C MET A 1 -4.18 39.63 -35.44
N SER A 2 -3.31 39.70 -36.43
CA SER A 2 -2.06 38.97 -36.65
C SER A 2 -0.91 39.55 -35.83
N SER A 3 0.06 38.74 -35.43
CA SER A 3 1.49 39.08 -35.51
C SER A 3 2.39 37.89 -35.13
N GLU A 4 3.24 37.52 -36.08
CA GLU A 4 4.35 36.56 -36.03
C GLU A 4 5.65 37.20 -35.47
N GLY A 5 6.69 36.36 -35.23
CA GLY A 5 8.12 36.75 -35.23
C GLY A 5 8.98 35.95 -34.25
N ARG A 6 9.69 34.88 -34.67
CA ARG A 6 11.12 34.78 -35.14
C ARG A 6 12.17 34.90 -34.01
N ASN A 7 12.88 33.81 -33.67
CA ASN A 7 14.19 33.33 -34.18
C ASN A 7 15.39 34.11 -33.63
N GLU A 8 16.34 33.43 -32.95
CA GLU A 8 17.74 33.25 -33.41
C GLU A 8 18.64 32.57 -32.35
N ALA A 9 19.50 31.68 -32.85
CA ALA A 9 20.63 31.06 -32.17
C ALA A 9 21.90 31.85 -32.50
N ILE A 10 22.85 31.94 -31.57
CA ILE A 10 24.20 32.43 -31.85
C ILE A 10 25.23 31.51 -31.18
N ASP A 11 26.13 31.03 -32.05
CA ASP A 11 27.38 30.32 -31.85
C ASP A 11 28.51 31.29 -31.44
N GLY A 12 29.53 30.81 -30.73
CA GLY A 12 30.63 31.63 -30.24
C GLY A 12 31.75 30.82 -29.59
N SER A 13 32.59 30.21 -30.43
CA SER A 13 33.90 29.61 -30.12
C SER A 13 34.95 30.66 -29.75
N LEU A 14 35.85 30.36 -28.80
CA LEU A 14 37.22 30.90 -28.69
C LEU A 14 38.14 29.90 -27.96
N GLU A 15 39.38 29.77 -28.46
CA GLU A 15 40.39 28.75 -28.15
C GLU A 15 41.49 29.20 -27.14
N TYR A 16 42.22 28.17 -26.65
CA TYR A 16 43.67 28.08 -26.32
C TYR A 16 44.19 27.98 -24.86
N GLU A 17 44.88 26.85 -24.66
CA GLU A 17 46.16 26.54 -23.98
C GLU A 17 46.30 26.27 -22.45
N ASP A 18 46.64 24.99 -22.20
CA ASP A 18 47.51 24.30 -21.23
C ASP A 18 48.19 25.05 -20.07
N ASP A 19 48.16 24.44 -18.86
CA ASP A 19 49.38 23.98 -18.15
C ASP A 19 49.09 23.16 -16.86
N GLU A 20 49.63 21.94 -16.88
CA GLU A 20 50.27 21.07 -15.87
C GLU A 20 50.11 21.19 -14.31
N ILE A 21 50.03 19.98 -13.70
CA ILE A 21 50.82 19.46 -12.54
C ILE A 21 50.22 19.34 -11.10
N ILE A 22 49.96 18.05 -10.73
CA ILE A 22 50.45 17.25 -9.57
C ILE A 22 49.77 17.26 -8.16
N ASP A 23 49.45 16.01 -7.73
CA ASP A 23 49.36 15.39 -6.39
C ASP A 23 48.39 15.95 -5.33
N SER A 24 47.80 15.19 -4.40
CA SER A 24 48.14 13.85 -3.89
C SER A 24 47.02 13.35 -2.95
N LEU A 25 46.82 12.01 -2.95
CA LEU A 25 46.73 11.10 -1.79
C LEU A 25 45.70 11.42 -0.68
N THR A 26 44.66 10.59 -0.44
CA THR A 26 44.62 9.33 0.38
C THR A 26 43.56 9.52 1.50
N THR A 27 42.78 8.56 2.05
CA THR A 27 42.84 7.09 2.14
C THR A 27 41.54 6.54 2.80
N VAL A 28 41.00 5.39 2.27
CA VAL A 28 40.53 4.13 2.96
C VAL A 28 39.17 4.13 3.74
N PRO A 29 38.30 3.05 3.79
CA PRO A 29 38.54 1.58 3.63
C PRO A 29 37.53 0.64 2.84
N GLU A 30 38.01 -0.60 2.59
CA GLU A 30 37.39 -1.97 2.56
C GLU A 30 36.67 -2.61 1.31
N PRO A 31 36.89 -3.94 1.05
CA PRO A 31 36.81 -4.54 -0.28
C PRO A 31 35.40 -4.99 -0.68
N GLN A 32 34.75 -4.13 -1.45
CA GLN A 32 33.55 -4.40 -2.22
C GLN A 32 33.89 -5.13 -3.52
N HIS A 33 32.97 -5.94 -4.06
CA HIS A 33 33.01 -6.32 -5.48
C HIS A 33 32.89 -5.03 -6.32
N GLY A 34 34.04 -4.44 -6.68
CA GLY A 34 34.11 -3.13 -7.31
C GLY A 34 33.43 -3.07 -8.69
N PRO A 35 32.85 -1.91 -9.06
CA PRO A 35 32.47 -1.64 -10.45
C PRO A 35 33.72 -1.66 -11.35
N LEU A 36 33.56 -2.08 -12.61
CA LEU A 36 34.62 -1.96 -13.62
C LEU A 36 35.02 -0.48 -13.80
N PRO A 37 36.32 -0.14 -13.96
CA PRO A 37 36.75 1.24 -14.15
C PRO A 37 36.23 1.83 -15.48
N GLN A 38 35.94 3.14 -15.49
CA GLN A 38 35.77 3.91 -16.72
C GLN A 38 37.11 3.99 -17.45
N ALA A 39 37.08 3.78 -18.75
CA ALA A 39 38.26 3.63 -19.60
C ALA A 39 39.01 4.96 -19.72
N ASN A 40 40.19 5.06 -19.10
CA ASN A 40 41.23 6.01 -19.48
C ASN A 40 42.59 5.28 -19.50
N HIS A 41 43.35 5.55 -20.57
CA HIS A 41 44.60 4.94 -21.03
C HIS A 41 44.51 3.62 -21.81
N ILE A 42 44.65 3.77 -23.13
CA ILE A 42 44.69 2.75 -24.16
C ILE A 42 46.15 2.26 -24.29
N ASP A 43 46.45 1.11 -23.70
CA ASP A 43 47.45 0.19 -24.26
C ASP A 43 46.71 -0.69 -25.27
N ASP A 44 47.21 -0.80 -26.49
CA ASP A 44 46.55 -1.41 -27.65
C ASP A 44 46.17 -2.87 -27.36
N GLY A 45 44.95 -3.05 -26.84
CA GLY A 45 44.11 -4.21 -26.45
C GLY A 45 44.43 -5.65 -26.90
N VAL A 46 45.68 -6.00 -27.16
CA VAL A 46 46.10 -7.31 -27.65
C VAL A 46 46.63 -8.11 -26.47
N LEU A 47 45.95 -9.23 -26.20
CA LEU A 47 46.34 -10.20 -25.21
C LEU A 47 47.19 -11.28 -25.90
N TYR A 48 48.40 -11.51 -25.40
CA TYR A 48 49.36 -12.46 -25.95
C TYR A 48 50.13 -13.17 -24.83
N GLU A 49 50.74 -14.31 -25.15
CA GLU A 49 51.58 -15.06 -24.21
C GLU A 49 52.86 -14.27 -23.90
N GLY A 50 53.17 -14.12 -22.62
CA GLY A 50 54.28 -13.29 -22.13
C GLY A 50 53.88 -11.90 -21.63
N LYS A 51 52.63 -11.46 -21.79
CA LYS A 51 52.16 -10.18 -21.21
C LYS A 51 52.26 -10.22 -19.67
N VAL A 52 52.71 -9.12 -19.07
CA VAL A 52 53.06 -9.02 -17.64
C VAL A 52 52.07 -8.11 -16.92
N PHE A 53 51.69 -8.49 -15.70
CA PHE A 53 50.80 -7.77 -14.80
C PHE A 53 51.42 -7.73 -13.39
N ASN A 54 51.05 -6.73 -12.60
CA ASN A 54 51.51 -6.60 -11.21
C ASN A 54 50.71 -7.48 -10.26
N SER A 55 49.44 -7.76 -10.56
CA SER A 55 48.58 -8.65 -9.76
C SER A 55 47.71 -9.57 -10.62
N ASP A 56 47.18 -10.63 -10.02
CA ASP A 56 46.20 -11.47 -10.73
C ASP A 56 44.85 -10.77 -10.91
N ASP A 57 44.53 -9.78 -10.08
CA ASP A 57 43.34 -8.95 -10.21
C ASP A 57 43.46 -8.00 -11.41
N GLU A 58 44.64 -7.42 -11.64
CA GLU A 58 44.95 -6.63 -12.83
C GLU A 58 44.81 -7.47 -14.11
N ALA A 59 45.40 -8.68 -14.10
CA ALA A 59 45.26 -9.63 -15.21
C ALA A 59 43.78 -10.03 -15.46
N TYR A 60 43.01 -10.22 -14.39
CA TYR A 60 41.58 -10.52 -14.48
C TYR A 60 40.78 -9.35 -15.08
N ASN A 61 41.03 -8.12 -14.61
CA ASN A 61 40.37 -6.92 -15.10
C ASN A 61 40.69 -6.65 -16.57
N PHE A 62 41.96 -6.80 -16.96
CA PHE A 62 42.37 -6.70 -18.36
C PHE A 62 41.64 -7.74 -19.23
N TYR A 63 41.57 -9.00 -18.76
CA TYR A 63 40.87 -10.04 -19.52
C TYR A 63 39.35 -9.82 -19.57
N CYS A 64 38.74 -9.21 -18.54
CA CYS A 64 37.34 -8.77 -18.58
C CYS A 64 37.10 -7.73 -19.68
N LEU A 65 37.97 -6.73 -19.81
CA LEU A 65 37.87 -5.70 -20.85
C LEU A 65 38.06 -6.30 -22.25
N PHE A 66 39.08 -7.16 -22.41
CA PHE A 66 39.30 -7.92 -23.64
C PHE A 66 38.06 -8.74 -24.00
N ALA A 67 37.51 -9.50 -23.05
CA ALA A 67 36.33 -10.34 -23.27
C ALA A 67 35.11 -9.52 -23.69
N ARG A 68 34.87 -8.37 -23.05
CA ARG A 68 33.77 -7.47 -23.38
C ARG A 68 33.87 -6.97 -24.82
N LYS A 69 35.05 -6.47 -25.23
CA LYS A 69 35.31 -6.00 -26.60
C LYS A 69 35.20 -7.11 -27.64
N ASN A 70 35.42 -8.35 -27.24
CA ASN A 70 35.36 -9.53 -28.12
C ASN A 70 34.05 -10.33 -27.99
N GLY A 71 32.98 -9.77 -27.39
CA GLY A 71 31.68 -10.43 -27.47
C GLY A 71 31.38 -11.52 -26.44
N PHE A 72 32.17 -11.64 -25.37
CA PHE A 72 31.97 -12.68 -24.34
C PHE A 72 32.21 -12.16 -22.91
N SER A 73 32.06 -13.05 -21.92
CA SER A 73 32.38 -12.77 -20.52
C SER A 73 33.18 -13.92 -19.92
N ILE A 74 33.94 -13.62 -18.87
CA ILE A 74 34.87 -14.57 -18.24
C ILE A 74 34.47 -14.87 -16.79
N ARG A 75 35.00 -15.96 -16.25
CA ARG A 75 34.90 -16.34 -14.83
C ARG A 75 36.24 -16.84 -14.32
N ARG A 76 36.49 -16.67 -13.02
CA ARG A 76 37.59 -17.35 -12.34
C ARG A 76 37.32 -18.86 -12.32
N HIS A 77 38.33 -19.66 -12.70
CA HIS A 77 38.20 -21.11 -12.76
C HIS A 77 39.02 -21.83 -11.70
N HIS A 78 40.30 -22.07 -11.96
CA HIS A 78 41.17 -22.83 -11.09
C HIS A 78 42.23 -21.94 -10.46
N VAL A 79 42.54 -22.19 -9.19
CA VAL A 79 43.53 -21.46 -8.40
C VAL A 79 44.57 -22.47 -7.93
N TYR A 80 45.83 -22.23 -8.29
CA TYR A 80 46.94 -23.10 -7.88
C TYR A 80 47.70 -22.43 -6.75
N LYS A 81 47.82 -23.15 -5.63
CA LYS A 81 48.47 -22.70 -4.40
C LYS A 81 49.68 -23.59 -4.08
N SER A 82 50.72 -23.01 -3.49
CA SER A 82 51.88 -23.74 -3.01
C SER A 82 52.44 -23.09 -1.75
N ILE A 83 52.74 -23.90 -0.74
CA ILE A 83 53.36 -23.46 0.52
C ILE A 83 54.71 -22.77 0.25
N LYS A 84 55.44 -23.21 -0.77
CA LYS A 84 56.73 -22.60 -1.17
C LYS A 84 56.61 -21.17 -1.71
N ASN A 85 55.41 -20.76 -2.10
CA ASN A 85 55.12 -19.44 -2.65
C ASN A 85 54.39 -18.53 -1.65
N GLN A 86 54.26 -18.95 -0.40
CA GLN A 86 53.70 -18.15 0.67
C GLN A 86 54.73 -17.10 1.13
N SER A 87 54.31 -15.85 1.21
CA SER A 87 55.10 -14.72 1.72
C SER A 87 54.17 -13.71 2.37
N ASP A 88 54.71 -12.71 3.06
CA ASP A 88 53.89 -11.63 3.66
C ASP A 88 52.99 -10.95 2.61
N ASP A 89 53.50 -10.75 1.39
CA ASP A 89 52.73 -10.18 0.26
C ASP A 89 51.83 -11.20 -0.47
N ASN A 90 51.90 -12.51 -0.15
CA ASN A 90 51.08 -13.56 -0.75
C ASN A 90 50.74 -14.66 0.28
N PRO A 91 49.92 -14.33 1.29
CA PRO A 91 49.65 -15.22 2.43
C PRO A 91 48.89 -16.50 2.02
N LEU A 92 48.24 -16.50 0.85
CA LEU A 92 47.52 -17.67 0.32
C LEU A 92 48.38 -18.58 -0.57
N GLY A 93 49.65 -18.23 -0.81
CA GLY A 93 50.60 -18.99 -1.62
C GLY A 93 50.15 -19.19 -3.07
N VAL A 94 49.30 -18.31 -3.60
CA VAL A 94 48.74 -18.45 -4.96
C VAL A 94 49.84 -18.10 -5.96
N TYR A 95 50.16 -19.02 -6.87
CA TYR A 95 51.23 -18.78 -7.86
C TYR A 95 50.77 -18.92 -9.32
N LYS A 96 49.52 -19.37 -9.54
CA LYS A 96 48.95 -19.53 -10.87
C LYS A 96 47.42 -19.48 -10.83
N ARG A 97 46.81 -18.83 -11.81
CA ARG A 97 45.36 -18.63 -11.96
C ARG A 97 44.91 -18.99 -13.38
N GLU A 98 43.75 -19.61 -13.48
CA GLU A 98 43.09 -19.89 -14.74
C GLU A 98 41.75 -19.13 -14.80
N PHE A 99 41.58 -18.33 -15.85
CA PHE A 99 40.35 -17.61 -16.20
C PHE A 99 39.78 -18.22 -17.47
N VAL A 100 38.47 -18.45 -17.51
CA VAL A 100 37.83 -19.15 -18.63
C VAL A 100 36.60 -18.39 -19.11
N CYS A 101 36.17 -18.64 -20.34
CA CYS A 101 34.87 -18.17 -20.83
C CYS A 101 33.73 -18.62 -19.88
N HIS A 102 32.73 -17.76 -19.68
CA HIS A 102 31.56 -18.08 -18.86
C HIS A 102 30.87 -19.39 -19.28
N ARG A 103 30.93 -19.73 -20.58
CA ARG A 103 30.35 -20.94 -21.17
C ARG A 103 31.29 -22.16 -21.14
N ALA A 104 32.46 -22.06 -20.50
CA ALA A 104 33.43 -23.14 -20.38
C ALA A 104 32.99 -24.25 -19.40
N GLY A 105 33.40 -25.48 -19.71
CA GLY A 105 33.12 -26.72 -18.97
C GLY A 105 31.76 -27.34 -19.28
N THR A 106 31.51 -28.51 -18.70
CA THR A 106 30.20 -29.20 -18.67
C THR A 106 29.60 -29.10 -17.27
N ILE A 107 28.35 -29.55 -17.10
CA ILE A 107 27.76 -29.74 -15.77
C ILE A 107 28.13 -31.16 -15.32
N SER A 108 28.69 -31.32 -14.13
CA SER A 108 28.65 -32.61 -13.45
C SER A 108 27.19 -32.92 -13.15
N VAL A 109 26.66 -33.97 -13.75
CA VAL A 109 25.36 -34.49 -13.33
C VAL A 109 25.60 -35.04 -11.93
N ASP A 110 25.31 -34.25 -10.90
CA ASP A 110 25.22 -34.79 -9.54
C ASP A 110 24.07 -35.79 -9.57
N LYS A 111 24.42 -37.06 -9.76
CA LYS A 111 23.60 -38.20 -9.38
C LYS A 111 23.58 -38.16 -7.86
N ASP A 112 22.62 -37.42 -7.30
CA ASP A 112 21.94 -37.70 -6.04
C ASP A 112 21.26 -36.42 -5.54
N ASN A 113 19.95 -36.40 -5.76
CA ASN A 113 18.87 -35.70 -5.05
C ASN A 113 17.80 -35.25 -6.04
N GLU A 114 16.99 -36.21 -6.51
CA GLU A 114 15.64 -35.94 -7.00
C GLU A 114 14.78 -35.46 -5.83
N VAL A 115 14.95 -34.20 -5.46
CA VAL A 115 13.94 -33.46 -4.70
C VAL A 115 13.06 -32.77 -5.74
N GLU A 116 11.83 -33.28 -5.90
CA GLU A 116 10.80 -32.65 -6.73
C GLU A 116 10.65 -31.17 -6.33
N GLY A 117 10.80 -30.26 -7.31
CA GLY A 117 10.52 -28.83 -7.12
C GLY A 117 11.65 -27.86 -7.46
N LYS A 118 12.88 -28.29 -7.71
CA LYS A 118 13.92 -27.38 -8.23
C LYS A 118 13.65 -27.03 -9.70
N ARG A 119 13.52 -25.73 -10.02
CA ARG A 119 13.41 -25.23 -11.41
C ARG A 119 14.58 -25.76 -12.23
N LYS A 120 14.31 -26.55 -13.28
CA LYS A 120 15.31 -26.97 -14.29
C LYS A 120 15.87 -25.74 -15.01
N ARG A 121 16.93 -25.12 -14.47
CA ARG A 121 17.66 -24.04 -15.16
C ARG A 121 18.45 -24.64 -16.31
N LYS A 122 18.17 -24.21 -17.54
CA LYS A 122 19.04 -24.51 -18.70
C LYS A 122 20.39 -23.82 -18.46
N SER A 123 21.48 -24.58 -18.52
CA SER A 123 22.83 -24.04 -18.38
C SER A 123 23.29 -23.37 -19.66
N SER A 124 24.09 -22.31 -19.52
CA SER A 124 24.77 -21.62 -20.63
C SER A 124 26.08 -22.31 -21.04
N ARG A 125 26.54 -23.31 -20.29
CA ARG A 125 27.80 -24.03 -20.52
C ARG A 125 27.72 -24.90 -21.78
N CYS A 126 28.69 -24.74 -22.68
CA CYS A 126 28.82 -25.50 -23.93
C CYS A 126 30.23 -26.08 -24.10
N ASN A 127 30.95 -26.28 -22.99
CA ASN A 127 32.33 -26.75 -23.00
C ASN A 127 33.28 -25.87 -23.84
N CYS A 128 33.09 -24.55 -23.80
CA CYS A 128 33.97 -23.60 -24.49
C CYS A 128 35.42 -23.72 -24.00
N GLY A 129 36.37 -23.73 -24.94
CA GLY A 129 37.80 -23.90 -24.68
C GLY A 129 38.58 -22.60 -24.45
N ALA A 130 37.95 -21.44 -24.61
CA ALA A 130 38.61 -20.15 -24.44
C ALA A 130 39.01 -19.91 -22.98
N LYS A 131 40.30 -19.58 -22.78
CA LYS A 131 40.89 -19.40 -21.46
C LYS A 131 42.20 -18.59 -21.47
N LEU A 132 42.50 -18.01 -20.31
CA LEU A 132 43.73 -17.31 -19.99
C LEU A 132 44.36 -17.93 -18.74
N LEU A 133 45.64 -18.25 -18.82
CA LEU A 133 46.43 -18.82 -17.74
C LEU A 133 47.54 -17.85 -17.36
N VAL A 134 47.56 -17.40 -16.11
CA VAL A 134 48.62 -16.53 -15.60
C VAL A 134 49.37 -17.21 -14.45
N ASN A 135 50.68 -16.99 -14.36
CA ASN A 135 51.50 -17.49 -13.25
C ASN A 135 52.54 -16.46 -12.82
N ILE A 136 52.98 -16.57 -11.57
CA ILE A 136 54.05 -15.76 -11.04
C ILE A 136 55.37 -16.19 -11.69
N THR A 137 56.12 -15.22 -12.19
CA THR A 137 57.48 -15.35 -12.72
C THR A 137 58.33 -14.22 -12.15
N THR A 138 59.59 -14.51 -11.81
CA THR A 138 60.53 -13.49 -11.35
C THR A 138 61.15 -12.79 -12.56
N ILE A 139 60.90 -11.51 -12.72
CA ILE A 139 61.46 -10.64 -13.77
C ILE A 139 62.19 -9.51 -13.06
N ASN A 140 63.47 -9.29 -13.36
CA ASN A 140 64.29 -8.23 -12.75
C ASN A 140 64.24 -8.22 -11.20
N SER A 141 64.29 -9.41 -10.58
CA SER A 141 64.19 -9.61 -9.12
C SER A 141 62.82 -9.29 -8.49
N GLU A 142 61.80 -8.94 -9.30
CA GLU A 142 60.42 -8.75 -8.85
C GLU A 142 59.52 -9.91 -9.28
N LYS A 143 58.58 -10.30 -8.41
CA LYS A 143 57.54 -11.29 -8.74
C LYS A 143 56.43 -10.59 -9.54
N LYS A 144 56.24 -10.98 -10.80
CA LYS A 144 55.16 -10.47 -11.66
C LYS A 144 54.27 -11.60 -12.18
N TRP A 145 53.04 -11.28 -12.53
CA TRP A 145 52.08 -12.20 -13.12
C TRP A 145 52.19 -12.20 -14.63
N VAL A 146 52.61 -13.33 -15.22
CA VAL A 146 52.85 -13.44 -16.67
C VAL A 146 51.81 -14.35 -17.30
N VAL A 147 51.31 -13.98 -18.47
CA VAL A 147 50.44 -14.84 -19.30
C VAL A 147 51.25 -16.02 -19.83
N LYS A 148 50.98 -17.21 -19.31
CA LYS A 148 51.64 -18.44 -19.75
C LYS A 148 50.93 -19.12 -20.92
N TYR A 149 49.62 -18.98 -20.99
CA TYR A 149 48.83 -19.61 -22.04
C TYR A 149 47.58 -18.78 -22.32
N PHE A 150 47.30 -18.55 -23.60
CA PHE A 150 46.12 -17.84 -24.04
C PHE A 150 45.45 -18.54 -25.23
N ASN A 151 44.15 -18.80 -25.11
CA ASN A 151 43.33 -19.34 -26.19
C ASN A 151 42.02 -18.55 -26.28
N ASN A 152 41.76 -17.94 -27.44
CA ASN A 152 40.55 -17.18 -27.74
C ASN A 152 39.59 -17.90 -28.71
N ASN A 153 39.77 -19.20 -28.94
CA ASN A 153 38.87 -19.94 -29.82
C ASN A 153 37.59 -20.32 -29.05
N HIS A 154 36.44 -19.85 -29.55
CA HIS A 154 35.12 -20.13 -28.99
C HIS A 154 34.37 -21.13 -29.88
N ASN A 155 33.62 -22.03 -29.25
CA ASN A 155 32.74 -22.98 -29.94
C ASN A 155 31.27 -22.51 -29.97
N HIS A 156 31.07 -21.21 -29.77
CA HIS A 156 29.79 -20.55 -29.77
C HIS A 156 29.93 -19.16 -30.40
N GLU A 157 28.83 -18.64 -30.91
CA GLU A 157 28.75 -17.28 -31.43
C GLU A 157 29.12 -16.26 -30.33
N LEU A 158 29.84 -15.21 -30.75
CA LEU A 158 30.22 -14.07 -29.94
C LEU A 158 29.20 -12.95 -30.18
N LEU A 159 28.88 -12.22 -29.11
CA LEU A 159 27.86 -11.18 -29.14
C LEU A 159 28.42 -9.87 -29.70
N ASP A 160 27.56 -9.05 -30.31
CA ASP A 160 27.92 -7.69 -30.69
C ASP A 160 27.91 -6.72 -29.48
N ASP A 161 28.42 -5.50 -29.67
CA ASP A 161 28.49 -4.50 -28.58
C ASP A 161 27.11 -4.14 -27.98
N LYS A 162 26.03 -4.25 -28.77
CA LYS A 162 24.65 -3.96 -28.33
C LYS A 162 24.07 -5.10 -27.50
N GLU A 163 24.52 -6.33 -27.74
CA GLU A 163 24.08 -7.55 -27.07
C GLU A 163 24.92 -7.90 -25.84
N VAL A 164 26.23 -7.65 -25.89
CA VAL A 164 27.18 -7.92 -24.80
C VAL A 164 26.74 -7.30 -23.49
N LYS A 165 26.19 -6.07 -23.52
CA LYS A 165 25.72 -5.36 -22.32
C LYS A 165 24.67 -6.13 -21.51
N PHE A 166 23.97 -7.09 -22.11
CA PHE A 166 22.95 -7.90 -21.43
C PHE A 166 23.50 -9.12 -20.70
N LEU A 167 24.80 -9.40 -20.80
CA LEU A 167 25.42 -10.51 -20.06
C LEU A 167 25.44 -10.20 -18.55
N PRO A 168 25.17 -11.20 -17.67
CA PRO A 168 25.16 -10.99 -16.21
C PRO A 168 26.40 -10.32 -15.63
N ALA A 169 27.58 -10.57 -16.23
CA ALA A 169 28.85 -10.00 -15.78
C ALA A 169 28.95 -8.47 -15.98
N TYR A 170 28.13 -7.89 -16.87
CA TYR A 170 28.18 -6.47 -17.22
C TYR A 170 26.94 -5.69 -16.73
N ARG A 171 26.06 -6.32 -15.93
CA ARG A 171 24.82 -5.73 -15.41
C ARG A 171 24.85 -5.42 -13.92
N SER A 172 25.93 -4.83 -13.44
CA SER A 172 26.03 -4.41 -12.04
C SER A 172 25.24 -3.12 -11.80
N ILE A 173 24.63 -3.01 -10.61
CA ILE A 173 24.01 -1.78 -10.13
C ILE A 173 25.12 -0.96 -9.44
N PRO A 174 25.46 0.23 -9.96
CA PRO A 174 26.43 1.13 -9.32
C PRO A 174 26.02 1.44 -7.87
N THR A 175 26.99 1.53 -6.96
CA THR A 175 26.74 1.83 -5.54
C THR A 175 25.95 3.12 -5.34
N ILE A 176 26.23 4.16 -6.13
CA ILE A 176 25.48 5.43 -6.10
C ILE A 176 23.98 5.25 -6.44
N ASP A 177 23.64 4.26 -7.27
CA ASP A 177 22.25 3.97 -7.61
C ASP A 177 21.57 3.10 -6.56
N GLN A 178 22.33 2.33 -5.77
CA GLN A 178 21.78 1.38 -4.81
C GLN A 178 20.94 2.07 -3.74
N ASP A 179 21.47 3.13 -3.11
CA ASP A 179 20.74 3.89 -2.08
C ASP A 179 19.51 4.60 -2.67
N ARG A 180 19.65 5.16 -3.88
CA ARG A 180 18.55 5.82 -4.58
C ARG A 180 17.43 4.82 -4.94
N ILE A 181 17.78 3.64 -5.43
CA ILE A 181 16.85 2.55 -5.71
C ILE A 181 16.13 2.12 -4.43
N LEU A 182 16.84 1.99 -3.31
CA LEU A 182 16.23 1.62 -2.04
C LEU A 182 15.25 2.68 -1.53
N LEU A 183 15.62 3.97 -1.62
CA LEU A 183 14.74 5.08 -1.25
C LEU A 183 13.47 5.11 -2.10
N LEU A 184 13.60 5.04 -3.43
CA LEU A 184 12.44 5.06 -4.33
C LEU A 184 11.56 3.81 -4.15
N SER A 185 12.18 2.65 -3.89
CA SER A 185 11.45 1.44 -3.54
C SER A 185 10.69 1.60 -2.21
N LYS A 186 11.30 2.21 -1.18
CA LYS A 186 10.64 2.51 0.10
C LYS A 186 9.48 3.50 -0.05
N ALA A 187 9.60 4.44 -0.97
CA ALA A 187 8.54 5.36 -1.36
C ALA A 187 7.40 4.70 -2.18
N GLY A 188 7.50 3.40 -2.48
CA GLY A 188 6.47 2.65 -3.21
C GLY A 188 6.52 2.79 -4.73
N CYS A 189 7.59 3.33 -5.30
CA CYS A 189 7.76 3.42 -6.75
C CYS A 189 7.86 2.02 -7.37
N SER A 190 7.18 1.81 -8.50
CA SER A 190 7.35 0.59 -9.29
C SER A 190 8.78 0.54 -9.87
N VAL A 191 9.33 -0.65 -10.09
CA VAL A 191 10.70 -0.78 -10.64
C VAL A 191 10.84 -0.07 -11.99
N SER A 192 9.79 -0.08 -12.82
CA SER A 192 9.77 0.67 -14.08
C SER A 192 9.83 2.19 -13.86
N LEU A 193 9.17 2.71 -12.81
CA LEU A 193 9.28 4.12 -12.44
C LEU A 193 10.67 4.44 -11.88
N ILE A 194 11.26 3.55 -11.07
CA ILE A 194 12.62 3.71 -10.54
C ILE A 194 13.62 3.82 -11.69
N ILE A 195 13.55 2.93 -12.69
CA ILE A 195 14.38 3.00 -13.90
C ILE A 195 14.21 4.36 -14.58
N ARG A 196 12.97 4.79 -14.78
CA ARG A 196 12.70 6.05 -15.46
C ARG A 196 13.26 7.26 -14.71
N VAL A 197 13.17 7.27 -13.38
CA VAL A 197 13.77 8.32 -12.54
C VAL A 197 15.29 8.32 -12.67
N LEU A 198 15.94 7.16 -12.60
CA LEU A 198 17.39 7.06 -12.75
C LEU A 198 17.88 7.47 -14.15
N GLU A 199 17.14 7.14 -15.20
CA GLU A 199 17.41 7.60 -16.57
C GLU A 199 17.37 9.13 -16.66
N LEU A 200 16.35 9.76 -16.07
CA LEU A 200 16.20 11.21 -16.06
C LEU A 200 17.27 11.90 -15.22
N GLU A 201 17.56 11.40 -14.02
CA GLU A 201 18.60 11.96 -13.13
C GLU A 201 19.99 11.92 -13.77
N LYS A 202 20.24 10.93 -14.63
CA LYS A 202 21.51 10.75 -15.33
C LYS A 202 21.55 11.35 -16.73
N ASN A 203 20.45 11.90 -17.22
CA ASN A 203 20.28 12.36 -18.60
C ASN A 203 20.64 11.28 -19.65
N ILE A 204 20.17 10.05 -19.43
CA ILE A 204 20.41 8.90 -20.33
C ILE A 204 19.09 8.50 -21.02
N ASP A 205 19.17 8.14 -22.30
CA ASP A 205 18.02 7.63 -23.05
C ASP A 205 17.44 6.33 -22.46
N ALA A 206 16.15 6.13 -22.70
CA ALA A 206 15.43 4.97 -22.18
C ALA A 206 16.06 3.64 -22.62
N GLY A 207 16.35 2.76 -21.66
CA GLY A 207 16.94 1.44 -21.90
C GLY A 207 18.47 1.40 -22.04
N ASN A 208 19.16 2.51 -21.75
CA ASN A 208 20.62 2.59 -21.77
C ASN A 208 21.30 2.53 -20.39
N LEU A 209 20.54 2.27 -19.31
CA LEU A 209 21.12 1.94 -18.01
C LEU A 209 21.91 0.62 -18.07
N PRO A 210 22.97 0.47 -17.25
CA PRO A 210 23.82 -0.73 -17.25
C PRO A 210 23.13 -1.97 -16.67
N PHE A 211 21.97 -1.82 -16.01
CA PHE A 211 21.22 -2.90 -15.37
C PHE A 211 19.77 -2.92 -15.86
N LEU A 212 19.10 -4.07 -15.69
CA LEU A 212 17.72 -4.25 -16.09
C LEU A 212 16.76 -4.19 -14.89
N ASP A 213 15.49 -4.06 -15.22
CA ASP A 213 14.33 -4.22 -14.33
C ASP A 213 14.39 -5.52 -13.49
N LYS A 214 14.97 -6.59 -14.03
CA LYS A 214 15.20 -7.83 -13.28
C LYS A 214 16.30 -7.69 -12.22
N ASP A 215 17.35 -6.93 -12.49
CA ASP A 215 18.48 -6.77 -11.59
C ASP A 215 18.10 -5.91 -10.39
N ILE A 216 17.34 -4.82 -10.61
CA ILE A 216 16.75 -4.02 -9.53
C ILE A 216 15.85 -4.89 -8.64
N ARG A 217 14.98 -5.72 -9.22
CA ARG A 217 14.15 -6.64 -8.42
C ARG A 217 14.98 -7.61 -7.59
N ASN A 218 16.04 -8.18 -8.15
CA ASN A 218 16.92 -9.09 -7.42
C ASN A 218 17.65 -8.35 -6.28
N PHE A 219 18.12 -7.13 -6.54
CA PHE A 219 18.78 -6.28 -5.56
C PHE A 219 17.85 -5.88 -4.42
N ILE A 220 16.65 -5.35 -4.72
CA ILE A 220 15.64 -5.07 -3.70
C ILE A 220 15.34 -6.34 -2.91
N GLN A 221 15.19 -7.50 -3.57
CA GLN A 221 14.92 -8.76 -2.88
C GLN A 221 16.08 -9.22 -1.98
N SER A 222 17.35 -9.01 -2.36
CA SER A 222 18.49 -9.33 -1.50
C SER A 222 18.57 -8.40 -0.30
N GLN A 223 18.26 -7.12 -0.47
CA GLN A 223 18.22 -6.13 0.61
C GLN A 223 17.02 -6.31 1.54
N SER A 224 15.89 -6.77 0.98
CA SER A 224 14.69 -7.14 1.74
C SER A 224 14.94 -8.25 2.75
N GLY A 225 16.13 -8.89 2.74
CA GLY A 225 16.65 -9.98 3.57
C GLY A 225 17.26 -9.59 4.92
N ILE A 226 17.74 -8.36 5.05
CA ILE A 226 18.66 -7.91 6.11
C ILE A 226 17.85 -7.31 7.28
N GLY A 227 18.20 -7.62 8.54
CA GLY A 227 17.56 -7.06 9.75
C GLY A 227 16.32 -7.80 10.28
N LYS A 228 15.93 -8.92 9.65
CA LYS A 228 14.68 -9.66 9.94
C LYS A 228 14.65 -10.44 11.23
N GLU A 229 15.81 -10.74 11.80
CA GLU A 229 15.94 -11.51 13.03
C GLU A 229 15.45 -10.72 14.25
N PHE A 230 15.26 -9.40 14.10
CA PHE A 230 14.84 -8.50 15.17
C PHE A 230 13.55 -7.70 14.84
N ASP A 231 12.71 -8.14 13.89
CA ASP A 231 11.51 -7.38 13.46
C ASP A 231 10.58 -7.03 14.66
N ALA A 232 10.39 -7.94 15.62
CA ALA A 232 9.61 -7.68 16.84
C ALA A 232 10.28 -6.65 17.76
N SER A 233 11.56 -6.85 18.12
CA SER A 233 12.32 -5.90 18.94
C SER A 233 12.41 -4.52 18.29
N ASN A 234 12.61 -4.46 16.98
CA ASN A 234 12.68 -3.21 16.22
C ASN A 234 11.34 -2.45 16.24
N VAL A 235 10.21 -3.17 16.18
CA VAL A 235 8.89 -2.57 16.34
C VAL A 235 8.68 -2.03 17.75
N LEU A 236 9.07 -2.77 18.78
CA LEU A 236 8.95 -2.29 20.16
C LEU A 236 9.86 -1.07 20.41
N LYS A 237 11.09 -1.07 19.88
CA LYS A 237 12.00 0.09 19.92
C LYS A 237 11.40 1.30 19.19
N LEU A 238 10.75 1.10 18.05
CA LEU A 238 10.04 2.16 17.31
C LEU A 238 8.83 2.69 18.09
N CYS A 239 8.01 1.82 18.68
CA CYS A 239 6.87 2.26 19.50
C CYS A 239 7.34 3.04 20.73
N LYS A 240 8.44 2.61 21.37
CA LYS A 240 9.06 3.34 22.47
C LYS A 240 9.54 4.73 22.03
N SER A 241 10.26 4.83 20.90
CA SER A 241 10.70 6.14 20.41
C SER A 241 9.54 7.07 20.01
N LEU A 242 8.44 6.52 19.49
CA LEU A 242 7.21 7.28 19.23
C LEU A 242 6.54 7.75 20.53
N LYS A 243 6.51 6.91 21.58
CA LYS A 243 6.00 7.28 22.91
C LYS A 243 6.84 8.38 23.56
N ASP A 244 8.16 8.29 23.44
CA ASP A 244 9.10 9.28 23.98
C ASP A 244 8.96 10.63 23.25
N ALA A 245 8.64 10.61 21.95
CA ALA A 245 8.41 11.81 21.14
C ALA A 245 7.01 12.43 21.33
N ASP A 246 5.98 11.61 21.52
CA ASP A 246 4.59 12.03 21.77
C ASP A 246 4.00 11.24 22.93
N ASN A 247 3.91 11.88 24.11
CA ASN A 247 3.31 11.28 25.30
C ASN A 247 1.86 10.79 25.09
N ALA A 248 1.14 11.33 24.10
CA ALA A 248 -0.21 10.90 23.77
C ALA A 248 -0.27 9.70 22.83
N PHE A 249 0.84 9.28 22.22
CA PHE A 249 0.92 7.97 21.56
C PHE A 249 0.75 6.87 22.61
N GLU A 250 -0.07 5.87 22.33
CA GLU A 250 -0.23 4.71 23.23
C GLU A 250 0.05 3.43 22.46
N TYR A 251 0.72 2.50 23.11
CA TYR A 251 0.94 1.16 22.60
C TYR A 251 1.01 0.15 23.73
N GLU A 252 0.66 -1.10 23.44
CA GLU A 252 0.66 -2.20 24.40
C GLU A 252 0.90 -3.50 23.64
N PHE A 253 1.56 -4.46 24.28
CA PHE A 253 1.89 -5.72 23.63
C PHE A 253 1.86 -6.90 24.61
N SER A 254 1.70 -8.11 24.08
CA SER A 254 1.82 -9.33 24.86
C SER A 254 2.84 -10.28 24.23
N ILE A 255 3.49 -11.06 25.10
CA ILE A 255 4.46 -12.08 24.73
C ILE A 255 4.00 -13.44 25.22
N ASP A 256 4.41 -14.51 24.53
CA ASP A 256 4.16 -15.87 24.95
C ASP A 256 5.23 -16.38 25.93
N GLU A 257 5.06 -17.62 26.39
CA GLU A 257 5.98 -18.31 27.30
C GLU A 257 7.42 -18.44 26.75
N ASN A 258 7.62 -18.27 25.44
CA ASN A 258 8.93 -18.31 24.76
C ASN A 258 9.44 -16.91 24.40
N ASN A 259 8.93 -15.86 25.06
CA ASN A 259 9.24 -14.46 24.78
C ASN A 259 8.93 -14.01 23.34
N LYS A 260 8.01 -14.68 22.62
CA LYS A 260 7.60 -14.27 21.28
C LYS A 260 6.45 -13.30 21.32
N LEU A 261 6.50 -12.26 20.49
CA LEU A 261 5.40 -11.32 20.33
C LEU A 261 4.11 -12.04 19.89
N GLU A 262 3.06 -11.98 20.71
CA GLU A 262 1.73 -12.51 20.38
C GLU A 262 0.83 -11.43 19.81
N HIS A 263 0.74 -10.30 20.51
CA HIS A 263 -0.14 -9.21 20.15
C HIS A 263 0.57 -7.87 20.32
N ILE A 264 0.28 -6.91 19.46
CA ILE A 264 0.66 -5.51 19.66
C ILE A 264 -0.43 -4.61 19.11
N ILE A 265 -0.82 -3.60 19.89
CA ILE A 265 -1.78 -2.58 19.50
C ILE A 265 -1.18 -1.20 19.75
N TRP A 266 -1.48 -0.25 18.87
CA TRP A 266 -1.01 1.13 19.00
C TRP A 266 -2.03 2.13 18.44
N ALA A 267 -2.00 3.33 19.00
CA ALA A 267 -2.82 4.47 18.60
C ALA A 267 -2.02 5.77 18.72
N PHE A 268 -2.15 6.66 17.73
CA PHE A 268 -1.51 7.98 17.78
C PHE A 268 -2.29 8.94 18.69
N GLY A 269 -1.64 9.94 19.27
CA GLY A 269 -2.31 10.90 20.15
C GLY A 269 -3.48 11.64 19.47
N ASP A 270 -3.32 12.03 18.21
CA ASP A 270 -4.42 12.61 17.41
C ASP A 270 -5.59 11.65 17.23
N SER A 271 -5.31 10.35 17.05
CA SER A 271 -6.32 9.31 16.89
C SER A 271 -7.14 9.12 18.16
N ILE A 272 -6.49 9.13 19.33
CA ILE A 272 -7.18 9.04 20.63
C ILE A 272 -8.06 10.27 20.87
N ARG A 273 -7.55 11.48 20.60
CA ARG A 273 -8.36 12.72 20.66
C ARG A 273 -9.54 12.69 19.70
N ALA A 274 -9.33 12.17 18.50
CA ALA A 274 -10.42 12.06 17.53
C ALA A 274 -11.50 11.06 17.96
N TYR A 275 -11.11 9.99 18.65
CA TYR A 275 -12.06 9.05 19.25
C TYR A 275 -12.92 9.71 20.34
N GLU A 276 -12.35 10.63 21.14
CA GLU A 276 -13.12 11.38 22.14
C GLU A 276 -14.28 12.17 21.49
N ALA A 277 -14.14 12.66 20.26
CA ALA A 277 -15.20 13.37 19.54
C ALA A 277 -16.11 12.45 18.69
N PHE A 278 -15.53 11.43 18.04
CA PHE A 278 -16.17 10.68 16.95
C PHE A 278 -16.10 9.15 17.10
N GLY A 279 -15.75 8.66 18.30
CA GLY A 279 -15.73 7.23 18.63
C GLY A 279 -17.12 6.62 18.90
N ASP A 280 -18.20 7.32 18.55
CA ASP A 280 -19.58 6.83 18.69
C ASP A 280 -19.88 5.66 17.75
N VAL A 281 -19.29 5.67 16.55
CA VAL A 281 -19.39 4.60 15.55
C VAL A 281 -17.99 4.20 15.09
N ILE A 282 -17.65 2.93 15.23
CA ILE A 282 -16.35 2.40 14.79
C ILE A 282 -16.49 1.21 13.83
N VAL A 283 -15.53 1.07 12.93
CA VAL A 283 -15.28 -0.11 12.13
C VAL A 283 -14.02 -0.77 12.66
N PHE A 284 -14.09 -2.07 12.94
CA PHE A 284 -12.94 -2.90 13.23
C PHE A 284 -12.77 -3.93 12.11
N ASP A 285 -11.76 -3.72 11.26
CA ASP A 285 -11.52 -4.52 10.06
C ASP A 285 -10.24 -5.36 10.21
N THR A 286 -10.37 -6.68 10.12
CA THR A 286 -9.28 -7.66 10.20
C THR A 286 -8.98 -8.39 8.89
N THR A 287 -9.45 -7.85 7.76
CA THR A 287 -9.34 -8.48 6.44
C THR A 287 -7.88 -8.72 5.99
N TYR A 288 -6.95 -7.96 6.54
CA TYR A 288 -5.57 -7.87 6.06
C TYR A 288 -4.62 -8.73 6.88
N ARG A 289 -3.59 -9.27 6.22
CA ARG A 289 -2.52 -10.01 6.87
C ARG A 289 -1.17 -9.48 6.42
N ILE A 290 -0.23 -9.41 7.34
CA ILE A 290 1.16 -9.07 7.01
C ILE A 290 1.87 -10.37 6.61
N ASN A 291 2.27 -10.46 5.34
CA ASN A 291 2.63 -11.69 4.62
C ASN A 291 3.75 -12.54 5.21
N ARG A 292 4.54 -12.06 6.19
CA ARG A 292 5.67 -12.82 6.77
C ARG A 292 5.28 -13.67 7.99
N TYR A 293 4.43 -13.12 8.86
CA TYR A 293 4.11 -13.73 10.16
C TYR A 293 2.71 -14.33 10.20
N GLU A 294 1.93 -14.17 9.12
CA GLU A 294 0.51 -14.56 9.02
C GLU A 294 -0.40 -13.96 10.11
N MET A 295 0.11 -13.00 10.87
CA MET A 295 -0.62 -12.24 11.88
C MET A 295 -1.74 -11.43 11.23
N PRO A 296 -3.00 -11.60 11.69
CA PRO A 296 -4.10 -10.72 11.32
C PRO A 296 -3.80 -9.28 11.74
N LEU A 297 -3.98 -8.36 10.79
CA LEU A 297 -3.92 -6.93 11.04
C LEU A 297 -5.35 -6.41 11.19
N GLY A 298 -5.66 -5.94 12.39
CA GLY A 298 -6.89 -5.24 12.71
C GLY A 298 -6.70 -3.72 12.63
N ILE A 299 -7.67 -3.03 12.07
CA ILE A 299 -7.64 -1.57 11.88
C ILE A 299 -8.94 -0.99 12.43
N LEU A 300 -8.81 0.03 13.27
CA LEU A 300 -9.95 0.77 13.84
C LEU A 300 -10.12 2.10 13.13
N VAL A 301 -11.31 2.32 12.55
CA VAL A 301 -11.63 3.50 11.72
C VAL A 301 -13.03 4.02 12.07
N GLY A 302 -13.21 5.34 12.09
CA GLY A 302 -14.50 6.00 12.20
C GLY A 302 -14.73 7.01 11.08
N VAL A 303 -15.66 7.92 11.29
CA VAL A 303 -15.96 9.03 10.38
C VAL A 303 -16.04 10.34 11.15
N ASP A 304 -15.59 11.46 10.62
CA ASP A 304 -15.77 12.79 11.26
C ASP A 304 -17.14 13.39 10.93
N ASN A 305 -17.40 14.60 11.41
CA ASN A 305 -18.61 15.38 11.09
C ASN A 305 -18.64 15.93 9.66
N HIS A 306 -17.55 15.82 8.91
CA HIS A 306 -17.42 16.18 7.49
C HIS A 306 -17.55 14.97 6.55
N GLY A 307 -17.79 13.78 7.10
CA GLY A 307 -17.88 12.57 6.32
C GLY A 307 -16.53 12.00 5.86
N ASN A 308 -15.40 12.41 6.45
CA ASN A 308 -14.09 11.82 6.17
C ASN A 308 -13.81 10.66 7.11
N SER A 309 -13.22 9.58 6.60
CA SER A 309 -12.70 8.49 7.44
C SER A 309 -11.60 9.00 8.39
N ILE A 310 -11.70 8.63 9.66
CA ILE A 310 -10.73 8.91 10.73
C ILE A 310 -10.08 7.59 11.15
N PHE A 311 -8.77 7.58 11.32
CA PHE A 311 -8.06 6.43 11.88
C PHE A 311 -7.96 6.52 13.41
N PHE A 312 -8.31 5.44 14.12
CA PHE A 312 -8.26 5.37 15.58
C PHE A 312 -7.12 4.51 16.12
N GLY A 313 -6.73 3.45 15.42
CA GLY A 313 -5.66 2.58 15.88
C GLY A 313 -5.45 1.35 14.99
N CYS A 314 -4.35 0.65 15.24
CA CYS A 314 -3.99 -0.60 14.57
C CYS A 314 -3.63 -1.67 15.60
N VAL A 315 -3.95 -2.92 15.29
CA VAL A 315 -3.59 -4.08 16.09
C VAL A 315 -3.05 -5.20 15.21
N LEU A 316 -2.01 -5.86 15.68
CA LEU A 316 -1.51 -7.10 15.12
C LEU A 316 -1.80 -8.22 16.09
N LEU A 317 -2.46 -9.25 15.59
CA LEU A 317 -2.91 -10.38 16.39
C LEU A 317 -2.12 -11.64 16.05
N LYS A 318 -1.90 -12.50 17.03
CA LYS A 318 -1.39 -13.87 16.82
C LYS A 318 -2.31 -14.67 15.89
N ASN A 319 -3.63 -14.55 16.07
CA ASN A 319 -4.64 -15.31 15.33
C ASN A 319 -6.04 -14.68 15.47
N GLU A 320 -6.97 -15.11 14.60
CA GLU A 320 -8.41 -14.79 14.63
C GLU A 320 -9.13 -15.73 15.62
N LYS A 321 -8.89 -15.56 16.92
CA LYS A 321 -9.59 -16.30 17.99
C LYS A 321 -10.15 -15.34 19.04
N ILE A 322 -11.11 -15.85 19.81
CA ILE A 322 -11.80 -15.10 20.87
C ILE A 322 -10.81 -14.42 21.84
N PRO A 323 -9.81 -15.11 22.44
CA PRO A 323 -8.89 -14.45 23.37
C PRO A 323 -8.09 -13.30 22.75
N SER A 324 -7.66 -13.46 21.49
CA SER A 324 -6.93 -12.44 20.74
C SER A 324 -7.77 -11.19 20.51
N PHE A 325 -9.04 -11.36 20.12
CA PHE A 325 -9.95 -10.23 19.93
C PHE A 325 -10.36 -9.59 21.26
N THR A 326 -10.61 -10.38 22.30
CA THR A 326 -10.87 -9.88 23.66
C THR A 326 -9.72 -9.01 24.16
N TRP A 327 -8.48 -9.48 24.00
CA TRP A 327 -7.29 -8.68 24.34
C TRP A 327 -7.27 -7.36 23.56
N ALA A 328 -7.47 -7.41 22.24
CA ALA A 328 -7.46 -6.22 21.39
C ALA A 328 -8.49 -5.17 21.82
N ILE A 329 -9.73 -5.60 22.10
CA ILE A 329 -10.82 -4.72 22.49
C ILE A 329 -10.56 -4.11 23.87
N LYS A 330 -10.18 -4.92 24.87
CA LYS A 330 -9.85 -4.43 26.22
C LYS A 330 -8.74 -3.40 26.19
N THR A 331 -7.67 -3.69 25.46
CA THR A 331 -6.52 -2.81 25.37
C THR A 331 -6.82 -1.54 24.57
N PHE A 332 -7.61 -1.62 23.51
CA PHE A 332 -8.07 -0.41 22.82
C PHE A 332 -8.92 0.48 23.73
N LEU A 333 -9.83 -0.11 24.52
CA LEU A 333 -10.65 0.63 25.48
C LEU A 333 -9.82 1.33 26.56
N SER A 334 -8.68 0.76 26.98
CA SER A 334 -7.80 1.43 27.95
C SER A 334 -7.18 2.70 27.36
N PHE A 335 -6.79 2.70 26.07
CA PHE A 335 -6.26 3.89 25.38
C PHE A 335 -7.28 5.03 25.31
N VAL A 336 -8.57 4.70 25.16
CA VAL A 336 -9.67 5.68 25.05
C VAL A 336 -10.41 5.89 26.37
N LYS A 337 -9.75 5.63 27.51
CA LYS A 337 -10.24 5.89 28.87
C LYS A 337 -11.61 5.24 29.16
N GLY A 338 -11.84 4.04 28.61
CA GLY A 338 -13.08 3.30 28.80
C GLY A 338 -14.30 3.91 28.12
N LYS A 339 -14.12 4.80 27.14
CA LYS A 339 -15.25 5.30 26.35
C LYS A 339 -15.70 4.23 25.34
N TYR A 340 -16.88 3.66 25.58
CA TYR A 340 -17.47 2.63 24.72
C TYR A 340 -18.11 3.25 23.46
N PRO A 341 -17.98 2.62 22.28
CA PRO A 341 -18.73 3.01 21.10
C PRO A 341 -20.21 2.64 21.25
N GLN A 342 -21.09 3.36 20.56
CA GLN A 342 -22.51 2.99 20.47
C GLN A 342 -22.70 1.83 19.49
N THR A 343 -21.97 1.87 18.37
CA THR A 343 -22.01 0.83 17.34
C THR A 343 -20.61 0.43 16.86
N ILE A 344 -20.46 -0.86 16.58
CA ILE A 344 -19.24 -1.44 16.00
C ILE A 344 -19.59 -2.25 14.77
N LEU A 345 -18.92 -1.96 13.65
CA LEU A 345 -19.03 -2.74 12.41
C LEU A 345 -17.78 -3.60 12.23
N THR A 346 -17.96 -4.86 11.85
CA THR A 346 -16.84 -5.78 11.62
C THR A 346 -16.99 -6.56 10.32
N ASP A 347 -15.99 -7.36 9.98
CA ASP A 347 -16.19 -8.47 9.07
C ASP A 347 -17.05 -9.57 9.72
N GLN A 348 -17.50 -10.54 8.92
CA GLN A 348 -18.30 -11.66 9.40
C GLN A 348 -17.39 -12.74 9.98
N ASP A 349 -16.88 -12.48 11.19
CA ASP A 349 -16.08 -13.37 12.05
C ASP A 349 -16.83 -13.68 13.35
N LEU A 350 -17.04 -14.97 13.63
CA LEU A 350 -17.81 -15.42 14.80
C LEU A 350 -17.01 -15.31 16.11
N ALA A 351 -15.68 -15.44 16.06
CA ALA A 351 -14.83 -15.25 17.23
C ALA A 351 -14.78 -13.77 17.63
N MET A 352 -14.75 -12.87 16.65
CA MET A 352 -14.84 -11.44 16.90
C MET A 352 -16.22 -11.05 17.46
N LYS A 353 -17.30 -11.60 16.90
CA LYS A 353 -18.67 -11.42 17.42
C LYS A 353 -18.75 -11.80 18.90
N GLU A 354 -18.21 -12.96 19.27
CA GLU A 354 -18.24 -13.43 20.66
C GLU A 354 -17.38 -12.56 21.59
N ALA A 355 -16.20 -12.13 21.13
CA ALA A 355 -15.37 -11.20 21.88
C ALA A 355 -16.08 -9.85 22.12
N ILE A 356 -16.79 -9.33 21.11
CA ILE A 356 -17.58 -8.10 21.23
C ILE A 356 -18.73 -8.28 22.22
N SER A 357 -19.45 -9.40 22.20
CA SER A 357 -20.53 -9.62 23.17
C SER A 357 -20.04 -9.71 24.62
N MET A 358 -18.81 -10.17 24.85
CA MET A 358 -18.22 -10.20 26.18
C MET A 358 -17.72 -8.82 26.64
N GLU A 359 -17.04 -8.08 25.77
CA GLU A 359 -16.32 -6.85 26.15
C GLU A 359 -17.12 -5.56 25.92
N LEU A 360 -18.09 -5.58 25.02
CA LEU A 360 -18.92 -4.45 24.62
C LEU A 360 -20.42 -4.81 24.67
N PRO A 361 -20.98 -5.28 25.80
CA PRO A 361 -22.34 -5.83 25.86
C PRO A 361 -23.44 -4.80 25.53
N ASN A 362 -23.17 -3.51 25.71
CA ASN A 362 -24.11 -2.42 25.42
C ASN A 362 -23.87 -1.76 24.04
N THR A 363 -22.85 -2.21 23.29
CA THR A 363 -22.57 -1.70 21.94
C THR A 363 -23.33 -2.56 20.93
N LYS A 364 -24.05 -1.93 20.00
CA LYS A 364 -24.66 -2.69 18.90
C LYS A 364 -23.60 -3.10 17.89
N HIS A 365 -23.42 -4.42 17.78
CA HIS A 365 -22.59 -5.05 16.76
C HIS A 365 -23.35 -5.21 15.44
N ALA A 366 -22.68 -4.93 14.33
CA ALA A 366 -23.14 -5.25 12.99
C ALA A 366 -22.02 -5.80 12.09
N PHE A 367 -22.39 -6.65 11.14
CA PHE A 367 -21.51 -7.07 10.06
C PHE A 367 -21.59 -6.07 8.90
N CYS A 368 -20.44 -5.73 8.36
CA CYS A 368 -20.31 -4.88 7.20
C CYS A 368 -20.93 -5.56 5.96
N ILE A 369 -21.93 -4.92 5.36
CA ILE A 369 -22.62 -5.44 4.17
C ILE A 369 -21.66 -5.66 3.00
N TRP A 370 -20.63 -4.83 2.86
CA TRP A 370 -19.62 -5.00 1.80
C TRP A 370 -18.89 -6.34 1.93
N HIS A 371 -18.54 -6.77 3.14
CA HIS A 371 -17.92 -8.07 3.38
C HIS A 371 -18.87 -9.23 3.04
N ILE A 372 -20.16 -9.09 3.34
CA ILE A 372 -21.18 -10.10 3.00
C ILE A 372 -21.32 -10.19 1.48
N LEU A 373 -21.54 -9.06 0.80
CA LEU A 373 -21.67 -8.99 -0.66
C LEU A 373 -20.43 -9.52 -1.39
N ALA A 374 -19.23 -9.29 -0.84
CA ALA A 374 -17.98 -9.82 -1.39
C ALA A 374 -17.87 -11.35 -1.30
N LYS A 375 -18.60 -11.99 -0.37
CA LYS A 375 -18.66 -13.46 -0.22
C LYS A 375 -19.75 -14.10 -1.07
N LEU A 376 -20.86 -13.40 -1.36
CA LEU A 376 -21.99 -13.96 -2.12
C LEU A 376 -21.60 -14.65 -3.44
N PRO A 377 -20.71 -14.11 -4.31
CA PRO A 377 -20.32 -14.79 -5.53
C PRO A 377 -19.66 -16.15 -5.25
N THR A 378 -18.89 -16.27 -4.17
CA THR A 378 -18.19 -17.52 -3.84
C THR A 378 -19.13 -18.63 -3.38
N TRP A 379 -20.30 -18.26 -2.83
CA TRP A 379 -21.31 -19.19 -2.36
C TRP A 379 -22.34 -19.51 -3.44
N PHE A 380 -22.80 -18.50 -4.19
CA PHE A 380 -24.01 -18.61 -5.00
C PHE A 380 -23.81 -18.48 -6.51
N SER A 381 -22.64 -18.03 -7.00
CA SER A 381 -22.45 -17.85 -8.47
C SER A 381 -22.50 -19.18 -9.24
N LEU A 382 -21.85 -20.22 -8.71
CA LEU A 382 -21.85 -21.54 -9.35
C LEU A 382 -23.20 -22.27 -9.18
N PRO A 383 -23.83 -22.33 -7.99
CA PRO A 383 -25.14 -22.96 -7.85
C PRO A 383 -26.27 -22.29 -8.62
N LEU A 384 -26.28 -20.95 -8.72
CA LEU A 384 -27.37 -20.21 -9.37
C LEU A 384 -27.11 -19.92 -10.86
N GLY A 385 -25.85 -20.00 -11.32
CA GLY A 385 -25.49 -19.75 -12.72
C GLY A 385 -25.98 -18.39 -13.22
N SER A 386 -26.78 -18.39 -14.28
CA SER A 386 -27.33 -17.16 -14.88
C SER A 386 -28.30 -16.40 -13.98
N ARG A 387 -28.85 -17.04 -12.94
CA ARG A 387 -29.79 -16.43 -11.98
C ARG A 387 -29.09 -15.68 -10.84
N TYR A 388 -27.76 -15.71 -10.79
CA TYR A 388 -26.99 -15.12 -9.70
C TYR A 388 -27.18 -13.59 -9.59
N ASP A 389 -27.21 -12.89 -10.73
CA ASP A 389 -27.37 -11.43 -10.72
C ASP A 389 -28.76 -11.04 -10.20
N ASP A 390 -29.82 -11.75 -10.63
CA ASP A 390 -31.18 -11.57 -10.10
C ASP A 390 -31.24 -11.83 -8.59
N PHE A 391 -30.59 -12.90 -8.11
CA PHE A 391 -30.50 -13.19 -6.67
C PHE A 391 -29.78 -12.10 -5.91
N LYS A 392 -28.68 -11.58 -6.46
CA LYS A 392 -27.88 -10.55 -5.82
C LYS A 392 -28.67 -9.24 -5.68
N ASP A 393 -29.41 -8.86 -6.72
CA ASP A 393 -30.27 -7.67 -6.70
C ASP A 393 -31.41 -7.83 -5.69
N GLU A 394 -32.02 -9.02 -5.65
CA GLU A 394 -33.07 -9.34 -4.68
C GLU A 394 -32.55 -9.37 -3.23
N PHE A 395 -31.38 -9.96 -2.99
CA PHE A 395 -30.71 -9.93 -1.69
C PHE A 395 -30.42 -8.50 -1.24
N TYR A 396 -29.96 -7.65 -2.17
CA TYR A 396 -29.66 -6.25 -1.86
C TYR A 396 -30.93 -5.44 -1.60
N ARG A 397 -32.05 -5.74 -2.27
CA ARG A 397 -33.38 -5.20 -1.97
C ARG A 397 -33.81 -5.59 -0.55
N LEU A 398 -33.68 -6.86 -0.19
CA LEU A 398 -34.02 -7.39 1.15
C LEU A 398 -33.19 -6.74 2.25
N TYR A 399 -31.89 -6.55 2.02
CA TYR A 399 -31.02 -5.83 2.95
C TYR A 399 -31.55 -4.42 3.29
N HIS A 400 -32.18 -3.74 2.32
CA HIS A 400 -32.77 -2.40 2.48
C HIS A 400 -34.19 -2.38 3.06
N LEU A 401 -34.78 -3.54 3.37
CA LEU A 401 -36.05 -3.55 4.08
C LEU A 401 -35.86 -3.00 5.49
N GLU A 402 -36.83 -2.18 5.91
CA GLU A 402 -36.79 -1.46 7.19
C GLU A 402 -37.73 -2.08 8.24
N CYS A 403 -38.60 -3.00 7.83
CA CYS A 403 -39.58 -3.66 8.69
C CYS A 403 -39.20 -5.14 8.86
N GLU A 404 -39.21 -5.62 10.11
CA GLU A 404 -38.89 -7.02 10.43
C GLU A 404 -39.88 -7.99 9.78
N ASP A 405 -41.19 -7.73 9.88
CA ASP A 405 -42.22 -8.60 9.30
C ASP A 405 -42.12 -8.70 7.77
N ASP A 406 -41.81 -7.58 7.11
CA ASP A 406 -41.57 -7.57 5.67
C ASP A 406 -40.29 -8.36 5.34
N PHE A 407 -39.22 -8.16 6.09
CA PHE A 407 -37.99 -8.92 5.90
C PHE A 407 -38.24 -10.44 6.04
N GLU A 408 -38.94 -10.87 7.10
CA GLU A 408 -39.24 -12.28 7.35
C GLU A 408 -40.08 -12.92 6.25
N ARG A 409 -41.07 -12.20 5.73
CA ARG A 409 -41.91 -12.66 4.62
C ARG A 409 -41.12 -12.74 3.32
N GLU A 410 -40.45 -11.65 2.95
CA GLU A 410 -39.76 -11.52 1.67
C GLU A 410 -38.51 -12.40 1.60
N TRP A 411 -37.83 -12.64 2.73
CA TRP A 411 -36.73 -13.59 2.83
C TRP A 411 -37.17 -15.02 2.46
N LYS A 412 -38.30 -15.48 3.00
CA LYS A 412 -38.85 -16.81 2.68
C LYS A 412 -39.17 -16.93 1.18
N LEU A 413 -39.80 -15.90 0.61
CA LEU A 413 -40.10 -15.86 -0.82
C LEU A 413 -38.84 -15.91 -1.69
N MET A 414 -37.79 -15.17 -1.34
CA MET A 414 -36.51 -15.25 -2.05
C MET A 414 -35.90 -16.66 -1.98
N VAL A 415 -35.84 -17.25 -0.78
CA VAL A 415 -35.25 -18.58 -0.58
C VAL A 415 -35.99 -19.65 -1.40
N GLU A 416 -37.31 -19.61 -1.42
CA GLU A 416 -38.15 -20.49 -2.24
C GLU A 416 -37.93 -20.23 -3.74
N HIS A 417 -37.95 -18.97 -4.16
CA HIS A 417 -37.79 -18.58 -5.56
C HIS A 417 -36.46 -19.09 -6.14
N PHE A 418 -35.36 -18.98 -5.40
CA PHE A 418 -34.03 -19.43 -5.82
C PHE A 418 -33.71 -20.90 -5.43
N CYS A 419 -34.67 -21.63 -4.86
CA CYS A 419 -34.51 -23.03 -4.44
C CYS A 419 -33.36 -23.26 -3.44
N LEU A 420 -33.14 -22.32 -2.51
CA LEU A 420 -32.00 -22.33 -1.58
C LEU A 420 -32.34 -22.89 -0.19
N SER A 421 -33.51 -23.52 -0.01
CA SER A 421 -34.00 -23.98 1.30
C SER A 421 -33.15 -25.03 2.01
N LYS A 422 -32.15 -25.62 1.34
CA LYS A 422 -31.20 -26.61 1.90
C LYS A 422 -29.75 -26.09 1.92
N ASP A 423 -29.54 -24.81 1.61
CA ASP A 423 -28.22 -24.22 1.51
C ASP A 423 -27.75 -23.68 2.88
N ASN A 424 -26.63 -24.23 3.37
CA ASN A 424 -26.07 -23.87 4.66
C ASN A 424 -25.63 -22.38 4.75
N HIS A 425 -25.30 -21.74 3.63
CA HIS A 425 -24.90 -20.33 3.62
C HIS A 425 -26.11 -19.40 3.77
N ILE A 426 -27.24 -19.73 3.14
CA ILE A 426 -28.52 -19.05 3.38
C ILE A 426 -28.97 -19.20 4.83
N ASP A 427 -28.90 -20.41 5.40
CA ASP A 427 -29.24 -20.65 6.80
C ASP A 427 -28.35 -19.83 7.75
N LEU A 428 -27.03 -19.79 7.47
CA LEU A 428 -26.10 -18.95 8.22
C LEU A 428 -26.47 -17.47 8.14
N LEU A 429 -26.74 -16.94 6.95
CA LEU A 429 -27.14 -15.53 6.76
C LEU A 429 -28.42 -15.21 7.52
N TYR A 430 -29.42 -16.08 7.46
CA TYR A 430 -30.68 -15.91 8.19
C TYR A 430 -30.48 -15.94 9.71
N SER A 431 -29.67 -16.86 10.23
CA SER A 431 -29.35 -16.94 11.66
C SER A 431 -28.65 -15.68 12.18
N LEU A 432 -27.92 -14.98 11.31
CA LEU A 432 -27.17 -13.77 11.63
C LEU A 432 -27.89 -12.46 11.23
N ARG A 433 -29.15 -12.52 10.77
CA ARG A 433 -29.90 -11.36 10.22
C ARG A 433 -29.92 -10.12 11.13
N GLN A 434 -29.95 -10.32 12.45
CA GLN A 434 -29.92 -9.23 13.43
C GLN A 434 -28.63 -8.39 13.42
N PHE A 435 -27.57 -8.90 12.79
CA PHE A 435 -26.27 -8.24 12.67
C PHE A 435 -26.08 -7.57 11.31
N TRP A 436 -26.91 -7.81 10.31
CA TRP A 436 -26.66 -7.26 8.96
C TRP A 436 -27.87 -6.69 8.24
N ALA A 437 -29.09 -7.16 8.49
CA ALA A 437 -30.27 -6.63 7.79
C ALA A 437 -30.74 -5.31 8.41
N LEU A 438 -31.04 -4.29 7.58
CA LEU A 438 -31.37 -2.95 8.09
C LEU A 438 -32.62 -2.94 8.97
N ALA A 439 -33.59 -3.82 8.71
CA ALA A 439 -34.77 -4.02 9.55
C ALA A 439 -34.44 -4.15 11.05
N TYR A 440 -33.29 -4.77 11.38
CA TYR A 440 -32.84 -5.01 12.75
C TYR A 440 -31.76 -4.03 13.24
N LEU A 441 -31.28 -3.14 12.37
CA LEU A 441 -30.20 -2.19 12.66
C LEU A 441 -30.68 -0.74 12.74
N LYS A 442 -31.85 -0.44 12.18
CA LYS A 442 -32.38 0.92 12.03
C LYS A 442 -32.62 1.68 13.35
N ASP A 443 -32.74 0.97 14.47
CA ASP A 443 -32.88 1.57 15.81
C ASP A 443 -31.58 2.11 16.40
N PHE A 444 -30.43 1.83 15.78
CA PHE A 444 -29.12 2.18 16.31
C PHE A 444 -28.42 3.19 15.40
N PHE A 445 -27.58 4.04 16.00
CA PHE A 445 -26.87 5.08 15.26
C PHE A 445 -25.62 4.54 14.55
N PHE A 446 -25.58 4.64 13.22
CA PHE A 446 -24.49 4.15 12.36
C PHE A 446 -23.75 5.24 11.59
N ALA A 447 -24.13 6.51 11.72
CA ALA A 447 -23.49 7.64 11.04
C ALA A 447 -23.29 7.46 9.50
N GLY A 448 -24.12 6.65 8.85
CA GLY A 448 -24.03 6.33 7.42
C GLY A 448 -22.94 5.30 7.04
N MET A 449 -22.30 4.64 8.01
CA MET A 449 -21.17 3.71 7.81
C MET A 449 -21.55 2.35 7.21
N THR A 450 -22.84 2.03 7.15
CA THR A 450 -23.37 0.77 6.58
C THR A 450 -23.46 0.77 5.06
N THR A 451 -23.22 1.91 4.39
CA THR A 451 -23.31 1.99 2.93
C THR A 451 -22.10 1.37 2.24
N THR A 452 -22.32 0.66 1.12
CA THR A 452 -21.26 -0.03 0.37
C THR A 452 -20.15 0.91 -0.10
N GLY A 453 -20.50 2.10 -0.58
CA GLY A 453 -19.52 3.11 -0.99
C GLY A 453 -18.62 3.60 0.15
N ARG A 454 -19.13 3.63 1.38
CA ARG A 454 -18.33 3.97 2.58
C ARG A 454 -17.35 2.87 2.93
N SER A 455 -17.81 1.63 2.95
CA SER A 455 -16.94 0.47 3.18
C SER A 455 -15.85 0.36 2.11
N GLU A 456 -16.18 0.64 0.84
CA GLU A 456 -15.20 0.68 -0.26
C GLU A 456 -14.17 1.80 -0.09
N SER A 457 -14.61 2.99 0.34
CA SER A 457 -13.70 4.11 0.65
C SER A 457 -12.72 3.76 1.76
N ILE A 458 -13.19 3.12 2.84
CA ILE A 458 -12.35 2.65 3.95
C ILE A 458 -11.39 1.56 3.47
N ASN A 459 -11.87 0.57 2.72
CA ASN A 459 -11.02 -0.48 2.13
C ASN A 459 -9.97 0.09 1.15
N SER A 460 -10.33 1.08 0.34
CA SER A 460 -9.40 1.78 -0.54
C SER A 460 -8.36 2.56 0.24
N TYR A 461 -8.78 3.24 1.32
CA TYR A 461 -7.87 3.88 2.26
C TYR A 461 -6.89 2.87 2.86
N ILE A 462 -7.38 1.70 3.28
CA ILE A 462 -6.57 0.67 3.90
C ILE A 462 -5.51 0.09 2.96
N LYS A 463 -5.88 -0.19 1.71
CA LYS A 463 -4.97 -0.75 0.71
C LYS A 463 -3.77 0.14 0.38
N ARG A 464 -3.82 1.44 0.67
CA ARG A 464 -2.71 2.37 0.34
C ARG A 464 -1.46 2.13 1.17
N PHE A 465 -1.59 1.50 2.34
CA PHE A 465 -0.49 1.29 3.29
C PHE A 465 -0.06 -0.19 3.42
N LEU A 466 -0.56 -1.07 2.53
CA LEU A 466 -0.27 -2.51 2.57
C LEU A 466 0.47 -2.95 1.32
N GLY A 467 1.79 -3.07 1.42
CA GLY A 467 2.67 -3.65 0.40
C GLY A 467 2.97 -5.11 0.69
N ALA A 468 3.12 -5.93 -0.37
CA ALA A 468 3.37 -7.37 -0.22
C ALA A 468 4.71 -7.71 0.46
N ASN A 469 5.66 -6.76 0.51
CA ASN A 469 7.02 -6.90 1.03
C ASN A 469 7.35 -5.92 2.17
N THR A 470 6.36 -5.22 2.75
CA THR A 470 6.59 -4.23 3.82
C THR A 470 7.04 -4.93 5.10
N SER A 471 8.10 -4.45 5.76
CA SER A 471 8.50 -4.90 7.10
C SER A 471 7.52 -4.39 8.16
N LEU A 472 7.57 -4.94 9.38
CA LEU A 472 6.64 -4.52 10.44
C LEU A 472 6.89 -3.07 10.90
N THR A 473 8.15 -2.65 10.94
CA THR A 473 8.55 -1.27 11.24
C THR A 473 8.20 -0.31 10.11
N ASP A 474 8.41 -0.69 8.84
CA ASP A 474 7.98 0.11 7.70
C ASP A 474 6.46 0.31 7.72
N PHE A 475 5.71 -0.71 8.14
CA PHE A 475 4.25 -0.63 8.26
C PHE A 475 3.81 0.44 9.28
N ILE A 476 4.37 0.43 10.50
CA ILE A 476 4.03 1.43 11.53
C ILE A 476 4.35 2.85 11.03
N ASN A 477 5.52 3.04 10.43
CA ASN A 477 5.92 4.33 9.86
C ASN A 477 5.00 4.76 8.71
N GLN A 478 4.65 3.85 7.80
CA GLN A 478 3.72 4.13 6.70
C GLN A 478 2.33 4.49 7.20
N VAL A 479 1.84 3.83 8.26
CA VAL A 479 0.58 4.19 8.90
C VAL A 479 0.68 5.59 9.52
N GLY A 480 1.75 5.91 10.24
CA GLY A 480 1.96 7.25 10.82
C GLY A 480 1.97 8.35 9.75
N VAL A 481 2.70 8.16 8.65
CA VAL A 481 2.71 9.09 7.52
C VAL A 481 1.33 9.20 6.87
N ALA A 482 0.63 8.09 6.66
CA ALA A 482 -0.70 8.09 6.07
C ALA A 482 -1.74 8.81 6.94
N VAL A 483 -1.69 8.62 8.26
CA VAL A 483 -2.52 9.33 9.23
C VAL A 483 -2.24 10.82 9.16
N ASN A 484 -0.98 11.24 9.13
CA ASN A 484 -0.62 12.65 9.06
C ASN A 484 -1.07 13.32 7.75
N ILE A 485 -0.80 12.68 6.60
CA ILE A 485 -1.27 13.16 5.28
C ILE A 485 -2.80 13.28 5.25
N ARG A 486 -3.50 12.30 5.84
CA ARG A 486 -4.96 12.30 5.91
C ARG A 486 -5.49 13.41 6.80
N ASN A 487 -4.88 13.62 7.97
CA ASN A 487 -5.22 14.70 8.87
C ASN A 487 -5.06 16.04 8.14
N GLN A 488 -3.91 16.26 7.48
CA GLN A 488 -3.68 17.46 6.67
C GLN A 488 -4.71 17.61 5.54
N ALA A 489 -4.97 16.57 4.76
CA ALA A 489 -5.94 16.62 3.67
C ALA A 489 -7.38 16.84 4.17
N GLY A 490 -7.73 16.27 5.33
CA GLY A 490 -9.00 16.48 6.01
C GLY A 490 -9.15 17.92 6.50
N GLU A 491 -8.07 18.49 7.05
CA GLU A 491 -8.02 19.90 7.43
C GLU A 491 -8.15 20.82 6.22
N GLU A 492 -7.41 20.56 5.13
CA GLU A 492 -7.52 21.31 3.88
C GLU A 492 -8.93 21.23 3.29
N ALA A 493 -9.54 20.03 3.26
CA ALA A 493 -10.91 19.84 2.79
C ALA A 493 -11.91 20.59 3.67
N ARG A 494 -11.73 20.55 5.00
CA ARG A 494 -12.53 21.33 5.96
C ARG A 494 -12.37 22.84 5.73
N MET A 495 -11.16 23.31 5.47
CA MET A 495 -10.89 24.72 5.16
C MET A 495 -11.56 25.13 3.85
N ARG A 496 -11.39 24.36 2.76
CA ARG A 496 -12.10 24.59 1.48
C ARG A 496 -13.62 24.63 1.67
N GLN A 497 -14.15 23.74 2.50
CA GLN A 497 -15.57 23.71 2.85
C GLN A 497 -16.03 24.95 3.65
N LYS A 498 -15.17 25.58 4.47
CA LYS A 498 -15.49 26.85 5.16
C LYS A 498 -15.55 28.04 4.21
N TYR A 499 -14.79 28.03 3.11
CA TYR A 499 -14.79 29.13 2.13
C TYR A 499 -15.98 29.09 1.17
N HIS A 500 -16.58 27.91 0.97
CA HIS A 500 -17.76 27.76 0.14
C HIS A 500 -19.02 27.86 0.98
N ASN A 501 -19.73 28.99 0.86
CA ASN A 501 -21.09 29.08 1.37
C ASN A 501 -21.93 27.95 0.74
N PRO A 502 -22.62 27.13 1.55
CA PRO A 502 -23.49 26.10 1.03
C PRO A 502 -24.52 26.76 0.10
N ARG A 503 -24.56 26.34 -1.16
CA ARG A 503 -25.58 26.84 -2.09
C ARG A 503 -26.91 26.28 -1.62
N ILE A 504 -27.79 27.17 -1.15
CA ILE A 504 -29.19 26.87 -0.87
C ILE A 504 -29.86 26.50 -2.19
N ARG A 505 -30.54 25.35 -2.23
CA ARG A 505 -31.15 24.78 -3.45
C ARG A 505 -32.65 24.85 -3.43
N THR A 506 -33.27 24.84 -2.26
CA THR A 506 -34.71 25.00 -2.09
C THR A 506 -35.03 26.36 -1.49
N CYS A 507 -36.21 26.91 -1.75
CA CYS A 507 -36.63 28.17 -1.15
C CYS A 507 -37.21 27.99 0.27
N PHE A 508 -36.91 26.87 0.94
CA PHE A 508 -37.45 26.60 2.28
C PHE A 508 -36.57 27.23 3.37
N PRO A 509 -37.14 28.02 4.31
CA PRO A 509 -36.35 28.68 5.36
C PRO A 509 -35.61 27.70 6.29
N ILE A 510 -36.10 26.47 6.39
CA ILE A 510 -35.50 25.39 7.19
C ILE A 510 -34.07 25.06 6.71
N GLU A 511 -33.79 25.29 5.44
CA GLU A 511 -32.51 25.06 4.82
C GLU A 511 -31.46 26.09 5.26
N GLU A 512 -31.84 27.37 5.34
CA GLU A 512 -30.96 28.45 5.81
C GLU A 512 -30.57 28.24 7.27
N HIS A 513 -31.53 27.88 8.12
CA HIS A 513 -31.25 27.57 9.52
C HIS A 513 -30.28 26.38 9.64
N ALA A 514 -30.52 25.28 8.92
CA ALA A 514 -29.65 24.11 8.95
C ALA A 514 -28.23 24.41 8.44
N ALA A 515 -28.09 25.23 7.38
CA ALA A 515 -26.80 25.62 6.80
C ALA A 515 -25.93 26.41 7.79
N SER A 516 -26.54 27.20 8.67
CA SER A 516 -25.83 28.00 9.67
C SER A 516 -25.23 27.19 10.82
N ILE A 517 -25.75 25.98 11.08
CA ILE A 517 -25.38 25.15 12.25
C ILE A 517 -24.55 23.93 11.85
N LEU A 518 -24.89 23.29 10.73
CA LEU A 518 -24.32 22.01 10.33
C LEU A 518 -23.05 22.17 9.50
N THR A 519 -22.21 21.13 9.51
CA THR A 519 -21.12 21.04 8.54
C THR A 519 -21.68 21.00 7.11
N PRO A 520 -20.92 21.46 6.09
CA PRO A 520 -21.35 21.37 4.70
C PRO A 520 -21.70 19.95 4.25
N TYR A 521 -21.04 18.94 4.82
CA TYR A 521 -21.37 17.54 4.60
C TYR A 521 -22.77 17.18 5.10
N ALA A 522 -23.07 17.41 6.38
CA ALA A 522 -24.36 17.07 6.96
C ALA A 522 -25.49 17.94 6.38
N PHE A 523 -25.21 19.21 6.11
CA PHE A 523 -26.15 20.09 5.41
C PHE A 523 -26.53 19.54 4.04
N LYS A 524 -25.56 19.05 3.25
CA LYS A 524 -25.85 18.46 1.94
C LYS A 524 -26.76 17.22 2.03
N LEU A 525 -26.64 16.42 3.10
CA LEU A 525 -27.53 15.29 3.34
C LEU A 525 -28.96 15.76 3.67
N ILE A 526 -29.11 16.74 4.56
CA ILE A 526 -30.42 17.34 4.86
C ILE A 526 -31.05 17.96 3.61
N GLN A 527 -30.28 18.77 2.88
CA GLN A 527 -30.73 19.42 1.64
C GLN A 527 -31.26 18.39 0.64
N HIS A 528 -30.58 17.26 0.50
CA HIS A 528 -31.04 16.16 -0.35
C HIS A 528 -32.37 15.56 0.12
N GLU A 529 -32.55 15.33 1.42
CA GLU A 529 -33.81 14.83 1.97
C GLU A 529 -34.96 15.85 1.81
N ILE A 530 -34.68 17.14 1.95
CA ILE A 530 -35.64 18.22 1.71
C ILE A 530 -36.06 18.22 0.22
N GLU A 531 -35.11 18.19 -0.71
CA GLU A 531 -35.40 18.10 -2.15
C GLU A 531 -36.31 16.91 -2.46
N LEU A 532 -35.99 15.74 -1.91
CA LEU A 532 -36.77 14.52 -2.13
C LEU A 532 -38.16 14.59 -1.50
N SER A 533 -38.34 15.31 -0.39
CA SER A 533 -39.64 15.47 0.28
C SER A 533 -40.72 16.07 -0.63
N THR A 534 -40.33 16.87 -1.62
CA THR A 534 -41.25 17.49 -2.60
C THR A 534 -42.00 16.47 -3.45
N LYS A 535 -41.43 15.27 -3.61
CA LYS A 535 -42.03 14.15 -4.36
C LYS A 535 -43.02 13.34 -3.53
N TYR A 536 -43.25 13.71 -2.27
CA TYR A 536 -44.11 12.98 -1.36
C TYR A 536 -45.34 13.80 -0.98
N ALA A 537 -46.47 13.11 -0.86
CA ALA A 537 -47.70 13.64 -0.30
C ALA A 537 -47.86 13.13 1.15
N ALA A 538 -48.41 13.96 2.03
CA ALA A 538 -48.73 13.58 3.40
C ALA A 538 -50.25 13.69 3.59
N THR A 539 -50.84 12.69 4.24
CA THR A 539 -52.27 12.66 4.58
C THR A 539 -52.39 12.42 6.08
N GLU A 540 -53.08 13.30 6.79
CA GLU A 540 -53.36 13.16 8.23
C GLU A 540 -54.43 12.08 8.42
N THR A 541 -54.17 11.08 9.25
CA THR A 541 -55.14 10.01 9.55
C THR A 541 -55.84 10.26 10.86
N ASN A 542 -55.06 10.47 11.93
CA ASN A 542 -55.51 10.82 13.27
C ASN A 542 -54.75 12.09 13.71
N ASN A 543 -55.26 12.84 14.70
CA ASN A 543 -54.86 14.20 15.14
C ASN A 543 -53.37 14.49 15.50
N SER A 544 -52.41 13.68 15.06
CA SER A 544 -50.95 13.88 15.16
C SER A 544 -50.16 12.88 14.28
N VAL A 545 -50.83 12.03 13.47
CA VAL A 545 -50.20 10.96 12.70
C VAL A 545 -50.52 11.13 11.21
N PHE A 546 -49.46 11.05 10.41
CA PHE A 546 -49.49 11.23 8.97
C PHE A 546 -49.04 9.96 8.29
N ILE A 547 -49.66 9.66 7.14
CA ILE A 547 -49.10 8.72 6.18
C ILE A 547 -48.48 9.51 5.04
N VAL A 548 -47.17 9.30 4.84
CA VAL A 548 -46.38 9.98 3.82
C VAL A 548 -46.04 9.01 2.70
N ARG A 549 -46.43 9.33 1.46
CA ARG A 549 -46.29 8.45 0.29
C ARG A 549 -45.64 9.19 -0.86
N HIS A 550 -44.86 8.46 -1.67
CA HIS A 550 -44.37 9.00 -2.93
C HIS A 550 -45.57 9.22 -3.87
N HIS A 551 -45.62 10.34 -4.60
CA HIS A 551 -46.77 10.71 -5.43
C HIS A 551 -47.15 9.69 -6.52
N THR A 552 -46.20 8.85 -6.96
CA THR A 552 -46.45 7.80 -7.95
C THR A 552 -46.93 6.47 -7.36
N LYS A 553 -47.01 6.33 -6.03
CA LYS A 553 -47.40 5.08 -5.36
C LYS A 553 -48.75 5.25 -4.69
N SER A 554 -49.67 4.33 -4.97
CA SER A 554 -51.02 4.30 -4.37
C SER A 554 -51.07 3.48 -3.07
N ASP A 555 -50.15 2.54 -2.89
CA ASP A 555 -50.00 1.67 -1.72
C ASP A 555 -48.68 1.93 -0.95
N GLY A 556 -48.61 1.40 0.26
CA GLY A 556 -47.47 1.62 1.17
C GLY A 556 -47.44 3.02 1.79
N GLY A 557 -46.25 3.49 2.17
CA GLY A 557 -46.04 4.78 2.82
C GLY A 557 -45.28 4.66 4.15
N ARG A 558 -44.89 5.81 4.72
CA ARG A 558 -44.29 5.87 6.05
C ARG A 558 -45.21 6.59 7.01
N PHE A 559 -45.33 6.04 8.22
CA PHE A 559 -46.03 6.71 9.30
C PHE A 559 -45.10 7.76 9.90
N VAL A 560 -45.63 8.96 10.09
CA VAL A 560 -44.92 10.06 10.74
C VAL A 560 -45.80 10.59 11.86
N SER A 561 -45.33 10.55 13.10
CA SER A 561 -46.02 11.18 14.22
C SER A 561 -45.38 12.55 14.49
N TRP A 562 -46.22 13.57 14.63
CA TRP A 562 -45.84 14.92 15.01
C TRP A 562 -46.53 15.31 16.30
N ILE A 563 -45.74 15.52 17.35
CA ILE A 563 -46.20 15.87 18.69
C ILE A 563 -45.80 17.33 18.92
N GLN A 564 -46.77 18.24 18.87
CA GLN A 564 -46.54 19.67 18.89
C GLN A 564 -46.02 20.16 20.25
N GLU A 565 -46.52 19.60 21.35
CA GLU A 565 -46.18 20.01 22.72
C GLU A 565 -44.67 19.91 23.00
N ASN A 566 -44.04 18.89 22.41
CA ASN A 566 -42.61 18.61 22.58
C ASN A 566 -41.79 18.96 21.34
N GLU A 567 -42.40 19.52 20.28
CA GLU A 567 -41.78 19.70 18.96
C GLU A 567 -41.11 18.41 18.43
N SER A 568 -41.72 17.25 18.68
CA SER A 568 -41.13 15.94 18.35
C SER A 568 -41.77 15.35 17.10
N ILE A 569 -40.95 15.08 16.10
CA ILE A 569 -41.29 14.28 14.93
C ILE A 569 -40.63 12.89 15.01
N HIS A 570 -41.39 11.84 14.73
CA HIS A 570 -40.89 10.48 14.60
C HIS A 570 -41.38 9.89 13.29
N CYS A 571 -40.52 9.15 12.60
CA CYS A 571 -40.89 8.49 11.36
C CYS A 571 -40.59 7.01 11.44
N SER A 572 -41.50 6.18 10.94
CA SER A 572 -41.34 4.72 10.92
C SER A 572 -40.16 4.23 10.09
N CYS A 573 -39.53 5.08 9.27
CA CYS A 573 -38.29 4.71 8.53
C CYS A 573 -37.00 4.78 9.36
N LYS A 574 -37.08 5.37 10.57
CA LYS A 574 -35.99 5.48 11.55
C LYS A 574 -34.67 6.07 11.03
N GLU A 575 -34.73 6.87 9.96
CA GLU A 575 -33.53 7.43 9.33
C GLU A 575 -32.75 8.37 10.27
N PHE A 576 -33.48 9.10 11.13
CA PHE A 576 -32.87 10.02 12.07
C PHE A 576 -32.12 9.28 13.18
N GLU A 577 -32.71 8.22 13.71
CA GLU A 577 -32.10 7.32 14.68
C GLU A 577 -30.86 6.65 14.09
N PHE A 578 -30.95 6.24 12.82
CA PHE A 578 -29.89 5.53 12.11
C PHE A 578 -28.71 6.41 11.68
N THR A 579 -28.96 7.65 11.26
CA THR A 579 -27.93 8.52 10.65
C THR A 579 -27.75 9.86 11.34
N GLY A 580 -28.67 10.26 12.22
CA GLY A 580 -28.74 11.60 12.81
C GLY A 580 -29.26 12.66 11.84
N ILE A 581 -29.78 12.27 10.67
CA ILE A 581 -30.32 13.15 9.63
C ILE A 581 -31.81 12.87 9.48
N LEU A 582 -32.64 13.91 9.52
CA LEU A 582 -34.09 13.77 9.32
C LEU A 582 -34.40 13.30 7.89
N CYS A 583 -35.34 12.38 7.77
CA CYS A 583 -35.78 11.88 6.47
C CYS A 583 -36.72 12.85 5.75
N ARG A 584 -36.81 12.67 4.43
CA ARG A 584 -37.78 13.31 3.54
C ARG A 584 -39.23 13.22 4.03
N HIS A 585 -39.60 12.13 4.71
CA HIS A 585 -40.96 11.94 5.22
C HIS A 585 -41.26 12.90 6.37
N ALA A 586 -40.32 13.05 7.30
CA ALA A 586 -40.42 13.99 8.40
C ALA A 586 -40.44 15.43 7.86
N PHE A 587 -39.55 15.77 6.91
CA PHE A 587 -39.56 17.09 6.26
C PHE A 587 -40.88 17.39 5.57
N ARG A 588 -41.49 16.43 4.89
CA ARG A 588 -42.79 16.64 4.24
C ARG A 588 -43.88 17.04 5.23
N VAL A 589 -43.91 16.43 6.41
CA VAL A 589 -44.87 16.76 7.47
C VAL A 589 -44.57 18.12 8.11
N LEU A 590 -43.29 18.42 8.39
CA LEU A 590 -42.89 19.73 8.93
C LEU A 590 -43.29 20.88 7.99
N VAL A 591 -43.04 20.73 6.69
CA VAL A 591 -43.45 21.71 5.67
C VAL A 591 -44.97 21.87 5.66
N MET A 592 -45.73 20.77 5.75
CA MET A 592 -47.19 20.82 5.77
C MET A 592 -47.76 21.50 7.02
N LYS A 593 -47.07 21.38 8.16
CA LYS A 593 -47.43 22.08 9.41
C LYS A 593 -46.82 23.49 9.52
N ASN A 594 -46.26 24.02 8.42
CA ASN A 594 -45.61 25.34 8.37
C ASN A 594 -44.50 25.53 9.42
N TYR A 595 -43.73 24.47 9.68
CA TYR A 595 -42.58 24.51 10.59
C TYR A 595 -41.31 24.84 9.80
N PHE A 596 -40.76 26.03 10.04
CA PHE A 596 -39.67 26.58 9.22
C PHE A 596 -38.30 26.56 9.89
N THR A 597 -38.21 26.15 11.15
CA THR A 597 -36.97 26.07 11.92
C THR A 597 -36.82 24.69 12.53
N LEU A 598 -35.73 23.97 12.25
CA LEU A 598 -35.51 22.67 12.89
C LEU A 598 -35.30 22.79 14.41
N PRO A 599 -36.00 21.99 15.24
CA PRO A 599 -35.70 21.87 16.65
C PRO A 599 -34.26 21.38 16.86
N SER A 600 -33.60 21.88 17.91
CA SER A 600 -32.17 21.64 18.17
C SER A 600 -31.80 20.17 18.33
N LYS A 601 -32.73 19.33 18.81
CA LYS A 601 -32.56 17.87 18.94
C LYS A 601 -32.36 17.15 17.60
N TYR A 602 -32.86 17.70 16.50
CA TYR A 602 -32.67 17.16 15.14
C TYR A 602 -31.41 17.69 14.46
N LEU A 603 -30.61 18.47 15.18
CA LEU A 603 -29.30 18.96 14.78
C LEU A 603 -28.28 18.41 15.79
N PRO A 604 -27.95 17.11 15.79
CA PRO A 604 -27.10 16.53 16.82
C PRO A 604 -25.70 17.13 16.77
N LEU A 605 -25.05 17.30 17.94
CA LEU A 605 -23.68 17.83 18.07
C LEU A 605 -22.71 17.15 17.09
N ARG A 606 -22.90 15.85 16.86
CA ARG A 606 -22.16 15.02 15.92
C ARG A 606 -22.01 15.58 14.50
N TRP A 607 -22.97 16.39 14.05
CA TRP A 607 -23.02 16.96 12.70
C TRP A 607 -22.84 18.48 12.66
N ARG A 608 -22.69 19.14 13.82
CA ARG A 608 -22.51 20.59 13.91
C ARG A 608 -21.08 21.01 13.57
N GLN A 609 -20.93 22.24 13.09
CA GLN A 609 -19.62 22.86 12.85
C GLN A 609 -18.77 23.00 14.13
N GLU A 610 -19.45 23.09 15.28
CA GLU A 610 -18.81 23.23 16.59
C GLU A 610 -18.13 21.97 17.11
N SER A 611 -18.49 20.80 16.58
CA SER A 611 -17.83 19.53 16.89
C SER A 611 -16.54 19.47 16.08
N SER A 612 -15.48 20.09 16.60
CA SER A 612 -14.19 20.18 15.92
C SER A 612 -13.14 19.43 16.72
N LEU A 613 -12.24 18.74 16.03
CA LEU A 613 -11.04 18.11 16.62
C LEU A 613 -10.08 19.13 17.27
N ILE A 614 -10.30 20.43 17.05
CA ILE A 614 -9.55 21.50 17.68
C ILE A 614 -10.24 21.82 19.01
N PRO A 615 -9.54 21.71 20.16
CA PRO A 615 -10.08 22.16 21.43
C PRO A 615 -10.53 23.62 21.34
N LYS A 616 -11.78 23.91 21.72
CA LYS A 616 -12.19 25.30 21.97
C LYS A 616 -11.30 25.82 23.10
N SER A 617 -10.45 26.79 22.77
CA SER A 617 -9.61 27.54 23.69
C SER A 617 -10.48 28.17 24.78
N SER A 618 -10.55 27.52 25.96
CA SER A 618 -10.86 28.24 27.19
C SER A 618 -10.22 27.67 28.46
N HIS A 619 -9.68 26.43 28.48
CA HIS A 619 -9.16 25.87 29.75
C HIS A 619 -7.88 25.03 29.75
N MET A 620 -7.02 25.10 28.72
CA MET A 620 -5.71 24.43 28.77
C MET A 620 -4.57 25.44 28.56
N ILE A 621 -4.45 26.38 29.50
CA ILE A 621 -3.19 27.10 29.75
C ILE A 621 -2.52 26.37 30.91
N ASN A 622 -1.69 25.39 30.58
CA ASN A 622 -0.44 25.03 31.26
C ASN A 622 -0.04 23.61 30.85
N ASN A 623 0.71 23.48 29.75
CA ASN A 623 1.87 22.60 29.68
C ASN A 623 2.69 22.89 28.41
N ASN A 624 4.01 22.89 28.57
CA ASN A 624 5.03 23.44 27.67
C ASN A 624 5.21 22.74 26.31
N GLY A 625 4.22 21.99 25.80
CA GLY A 625 4.26 21.37 24.46
C GLY A 625 3.48 22.11 23.36
N GLY A 626 2.76 23.20 23.69
CA GLY A 626 1.76 23.81 22.80
C GLY A 626 2.23 24.93 21.87
N SER A 627 3.52 25.30 21.86
CA SER A 627 3.97 26.55 21.23
C SER A 627 3.80 26.57 19.71
N LEU A 628 4.14 25.48 19.01
CA LEU A 628 4.04 25.41 17.54
C LEU A 628 2.57 25.36 17.06
N VAL A 629 1.71 24.64 17.79
CA VAL A 629 0.27 24.55 17.49
C VAL A 629 -0.39 25.91 17.70
N LYS A 630 -0.03 26.63 18.77
CA LYS A 630 -0.51 27.98 19.05
C LYS A 630 -0.02 28.99 18.00
N PHE A 631 1.24 28.90 17.59
CA PHE A 631 1.80 29.73 16.53
C PHE A 631 1.08 29.49 15.19
N ARG A 632 0.92 28.24 14.77
CA ARG A 632 0.17 27.88 13.56
C ARG A 632 -1.28 28.35 13.60
N SER A 633 -1.95 28.21 14.75
CA SER A 633 -3.32 28.69 14.94
C SER A 633 -3.44 30.22 14.85
N LEU A 634 -2.46 30.96 15.36
CA LEU A 634 -2.43 32.43 15.26
C LEU A 634 -2.16 32.90 13.83
N ILE A 635 -1.21 32.28 13.13
CA ILE A 635 -0.95 32.57 11.70
C ILE A 635 -2.19 32.28 10.86
N GLN A 636 -2.87 31.16 11.14
CA GLN A 636 -4.10 30.79 10.45
C GLN A 636 -5.25 31.77 10.75
N SER A 637 -5.37 32.25 11.99
CA SER A 637 -6.38 33.26 12.35
C SER A 637 -6.10 34.61 11.68
N LEU A 638 -4.82 34.99 11.59
CA LEU A 638 -4.40 36.20 10.91
C LEU A 638 -4.70 36.14 9.41
N GLU A 639 -4.41 35.02 8.76
CA GLU A 639 -4.70 34.78 7.34
C GLU A 639 -6.21 34.84 7.05
N ILE A 640 -7.04 34.25 7.92
CA ILE A 640 -8.50 34.30 7.80
C ILE A 640 -9.02 35.73 7.93
N GLU A 641 -8.53 36.49 8.91
CA GLU A 641 -8.98 37.87 9.11
C GLU A 641 -8.46 38.82 8.03
N SER A 642 -7.26 38.57 7.48
CA SER A 642 -6.63 39.41 6.47
C SER A 642 -7.33 39.31 5.11
N LEU A 643 -7.78 38.12 4.71
CA LEU A 643 -8.41 37.89 3.40
C LEU A 643 -9.85 38.43 3.28
N LYS A 644 -10.46 38.90 4.37
CA LYS A 644 -11.84 39.42 4.35
C LYS A 644 -11.98 40.71 3.54
N THR A 645 -10.95 41.55 3.50
CA THR A 645 -10.96 42.82 2.73
C THR A 645 -9.53 43.19 2.32
N LYS A 646 -9.39 43.91 1.21
CA LYS A 646 -8.08 44.38 0.72
C LYS A 646 -7.34 45.30 1.71
N LEU A 647 -8.06 46.06 2.53
CA LEU A 647 -7.48 46.90 3.59
C LEU A 647 -6.88 46.07 4.73
N ARG A 648 -7.55 44.96 5.12
CA ARG A 648 -7.07 44.05 6.15
C ARG A 648 -5.88 43.23 5.68
N GLU A 649 -5.87 42.83 4.41
CA GLU A 649 -4.72 42.20 3.77
C GLU A 649 -3.49 43.09 3.87
N GLN A 650 -3.58 44.35 3.40
CA GLN A 650 -2.48 45.31 3.47
C GLN A 650 -2.01 45.61 4.90
N ALA A 651 -2.94 45.68 5.86
CA ALA A 651 -2.60 45.87 7.28
C ALA A 651 -1.87 44.65 7.86
N ALA A 652 -2.35 43.43 7.58
CA ALA A 652 -1.73 42.20 8.03
C ALA A 652 -0.34 41.99 7.43
N THR A 653 -0.17 42.25 6.13
CA THR A 653 1.14 42.18 5.46
C THR A 653 2.15 43.14 6.11
N ARG A 654 1.75 44.39 6.36
CA ARG A 654 2.61 45.39 7.02
C ARG A 654 3.03 44.97 8.43
N GLU A 655 2.12 44.43 9.23
CA GLU A 655 2.45 43.97 10.58
C GLU A 655 3.29 42.69 10.58
N LEU A 656 3.07 41.78 9.62
CA LEU A 656 3.92 40.61 9.43
C LEU A 656 5.35 40.98 9.03
N GLU A 657 5.53 41.94 8.13
CA GLU A 657 6.85 42.44 7.75
C GLU A 657 7.61 42.99 8.96
N LYS A 658 6.95 43.76 9.83
CA LYS A 658 7.55 44.25 11.09
C LYS A 658 7.92 43.09 12.01
N ALA A 659 7.02 42.13 12.21
CA ALA A 659 7.28 40.97 13.06
C ALA A 659 8.47 40.14 12.54
N ILE A 660 8.56 39.93 11.23
CA ILE A 660 9.69 39.24 10.59
C ILE A 660 11.00 40.01 10.81
N GLN A 661 11.00 41.33 10.67
CA GLN A 661 12.19 42.14 10.94
C GLN A 661 12.64 42.04 12.40
N VAL A 662 11.70 42.08 13.36
CA VAL A 662 12.00 41.90 14.78
C VAL A 662 12.60 40.53 15.06
N ILE A 663 12.04 39.46 14.47
CA ILE A 663 12.53 38.09 14.64
C ILE A 663 13.92 37.92 14.00
N LYS A 664 14.15 38.47 12.81
CA LYS A 664 15.46 38.45 12.14
C LYS A 664 16.53 39.23 12.90
N ALA A 665 16.13 40.23 13.69
CA ALA A 665 17.03 41.01 14.54
C ALA A 665 17.33 40.35 15.89
N MET A 666 16.70 39.21 16.21
CA MET A 666 17.02 38.44 17.41
C MET A 666 18.34 37.68 17.21
N PRO A 667 19.21 37.61 18.23
CA PRO A 667 20.44 36.84 18.14
C PRO A 667 20.13 35.36 17.96
N GLU A 668 20.77 34.72 16.99
CA GLU A 668 20.81 33.26 16.88
C GLU A 668 21.59 32.72 18.08
N ILE A 669 20.88 32.27 19.11
CA ILE A 669 21.49 31.41 20.12
C ILE A 669 21.52 30.03 19.50
N GLU A 670 22.69 29.59 19.04
CA GLU A 670 22.96 28.18 18.84
C GLU A 670 22.73 27.49 20.19
N GLU A 671 21.56 26.85 20.36
CA GLU A 671 21.46 25.76 21.31
C GLU A 671 22.50 24.73 20.88
N LYS A 672 23.60 24.67 21.63
CA LYS A 672 24.57 23.60 21.51
C LYS A 672 23.80 22.28 21.56
N LEU A 673 23.65 21.66 20.39
CA LEU A 673 23.41 20.24 20.26
C LEU A 673 24.49 19.57 21.11
N VAL A 674 24.10 19.13 22.31
CA VAL A 674 24.88 18.16 23.05
C VAL A 674 24.98 16.97 22.11
N GLY A 675 26.16 16.79 21.51
CA GLY A 675 26.47 15.61 20.74
C GLY A 675 26.18 14.41 21.61
N VAL A 676 25.10 13.69 21.27
CA VAL A 676 24.85 12.37 21.82
C VAL A 676 25.86 11.46 21.15
N ASP A 677 27.07 11.43 21.71
CA ASP A 677 27.94 10.28 21.56
C ASP A 677 27.17 9.10 22.15
N SER A 678 26.57 8.32 21.25
CA SER A 678 25.62 7.26 21.58
C SER A 678 26.39 5.99 21.97
N THR A 679 27.20 6.07 23.02
CA THR A 679 27.47 4.88 23.86
C THR A 679 26.47 4.92 25.01
N VAL A 680 25.23 4.55 24.70
CA VAL A 680 24.24 4.23 25.74
C VAL A 680 24.66 2.89 26.34
N PRO A 681 24.78 2.76 27.67
CA PRO A 681 24.97 1.46 28.30
C PRO A 681 23.80 0.56 27.93
N ASP A 682 24.12 -0.56 27.30
CA ASP A 682 23.22 -1.65 26.96
C ASP A 682 22.68 -2.26 28.25
N ASN A 683 21.60 -1.69 28.79
CA ASN A 683 20.88 -2.20 29.95
C ASN A 683 19.39 -1.90 29.77
N ASP A 684 18.82 -2.51 28.72
CA ASP A 684 17.49 -3.10 28.69
C ASP A 684 17.22 -3.55 27.25
N GLU A 685 17.93 -4.61 26.82
CA GLU A 685 17.49 -5.35 25.64
C GLU A 685 16.12 -5.96 25.95
N LEU A 686 15.07 -5.37 25.37
CA LEU A 686 13.77 -6.03 25.20
C LEU A 686 14.00 -7.24 24.29
N ASN A 687 14.37 -8.36 24.92
CA ASN A 687 14.73 -9.62 24.29
C ASN A 687 13.45 -10.36 23.86
N VAL A 688 12.68 -9.74 22.97
CA VAL A 688 11.42 -10.25 22.42
C VAL A 688 11.70 -10.92 21.08
N GLU A 689 11.43 -12.21 21.01
CA GLU A 689 11.60 -13.00 19.81
C GLU A 689 10.51 -12.72 18.76
N ASN A 690 10.86 -12.92 17.49
CA ASN A 690 9.89 -12.79 16.41
C ASN A 690 8.76 -13.83 16.51
N PRO A 691 7.55 -13.50 16.03
CA PRO A 691 6.53 -14.50 15.77
C PRO A 691 7.05 -15.58 14.83
N LEU A 692 6.48 -16.79 14.92
CA LEU A 692 6.88 -17.94 14.12
C LEU A 692 6.85 -17.60 12.61
N PRO A 693 7.98 -17.74 11.88
CA PRO A 693 7.99 -17.48 10.44
C PRO A 693 7.12 -18.49 9.70
N SER A 694 6.21 -18.02 8.83
CA SER A 694 5.51 -18.92 7.90
C SER A 694 6.51 -19.50 6.89
N LYS A 695 6.56 -20.83 6.79
CA LYS A 695 7.40 -21.54 5.80
C LYS A 695 6.79 -21.46 4.40
N THR A 696 6.63 -20.27 3.83
CA THR A 696 6.27 -20.17 2.40
C THR A 696 7.03 -19.10 1.63
N LYS A 697 8.08 -19.53 0.92
CA LYS A 697 8.57 -18.82 -0.27
C LYS A 697 7.58 -19.09 -1.42
N GLY A 698 6.50 -18.33 -1.44
CA GLY A 698 5.45 -18.42 -2.44
C GLY A 698 4.21 -19.15 -1.94
N ARG A 699 3.06 -18.58 -2.29
CA ARG A 699 1.69 -18.99 -1.95
C ARG A 699 1.52 -20.52 -1.85
N PRO A 700 1.22 -21.07 -0.65
CA PRO A 700 0.65 -22.41 -0.56
C PRO A 700 -0.79 -22.35 -1.09
N LYS A 701 -1.16 -23.27 -1.98
CA LYS A 701 -2.57 -23.60 -2.19
C LYS A 701 -2.97 -24.50 -1.03
N GLY A 702 -3.95 -24.10 -0.22
CA GLY A 702 -4.71 -25.08 0.57
C GLY A 702 -4.97 -24.81 2.06
N SER A 703 -5.07 -23.57 2.54
CA SER A 703 -5.65 -23.33 3.88
C SER A 703 -6.48 -22.05 4.01
N ARG A 704 -6.85 -21.40 2.89
CA ARG A 704 -7.76 -20.24 2.86
C ARG A 704 -8.73 -20.34 1.69
N LEU A 705 -10.03 -20.18 1.95
CA LEU A 705 -11.02 -19.77 0.93
C LEU A 705 -10.64 -18.38 0.44
N LYS A 706 -10.24 -18.29 -0.83
CA LYS A 706 -9.79 -17.04 -1.46
C LYS A 706 -10.91 -15.99 -1.41
N GLY A 707 -10.58 -14.75 -1.05
CA GLY A 707 -11.56 -13.66 -1.06
C GLY A 707 -12.08 -13.37 -2.47
N GLY A 708 -13.32 -12.88 -2.60
CA GLY A 708 -13.99 -12.63 -3.88
C GLY A 708 -13.19 -11.74 -4.85
N VAL A 709 -12.37 -10.81 -4.35
CA VAL A 709 -11.49 -9.96 -5.18
C VAL A 709 -10.32 -10.74 -5.81
N GLU A 710 -9.86 -11.83 -5.18
CA GLU A 710 -8.85 -12.71 -5.78
C GLU A 710 -9.42 -13.64 -6.84
N ILE A 711 -10.73 -13.89 -6.80
CA ILE A 711 -11.46 -14.74 -7.75
C ILE A 711 -11.99 -13.91 -8.93
N ALA A 712 -12.28 -12.62 -8.74
CA ALA A 712 -12.79 -11.70 -9.76
C ALA A 712 -11.76 -11.21 -10.79
N LYS A 713 -10.67 -11.96 -11.04
CA LYS A 713 -9.87 -11.76 -12.27
C LYS A 713 -10.59 -12.50 -13.39
N LYS A 714 -11.09 -11.77 -14.41
CA LYS A 714 -11.66 -12.36 -15.64
C LYS A 714 -10.85 -13.58 -16.07
N PRO A 715 -11.48 -14.76 -16.30
CA PRO A 715 -10.74 -15.93 -16.75
C PRO A 715 -10.02 -15.58 -18.06
N ARG A 716 -8.73 -15.89 -18.14
CA ARG A 716 -7.96 -15.69 -19.37
C ARG A 716 -8.37 -16.80 -20.33
N HIS A 717 -8.94 -16.41 -21.46
CA HIS A 717 -9.32 -17.34 -22.52
C HIS A 717 -8.07 -17.96 -23.14
N CYS A 718 -8.12 -19.26 -23.41
CA CYS A 718 -7.05 -19.93 -24.14
C CYS A 718 -7.01 -19.48 -25.60
N HIS A 719 -5.91 -18.87 -26.04
CA HIS A 719 -5.72 -18.36 -27.42
C HIS A 719 -5.33 -19.44 -28.46
N VAL A 720 -5.47 -20.73 -28.16
CA VAL A 720 -5.23 -21.80 -29.16
C VAL A 720 -6.47 -21.91 -30.08
N PRO A 721 -6.31 -21.96 -31.41
CA PRO A 721 -7.43 -22.09 -32.35
C PRO A 721 -8.31 -23.29 -31.96
N ASN A 722 -9.64 -23.07 -31.89
CA ASN A 722 -10.65 -24.07 -31.50
C ASN A 722 -10.52 -24.65 -30.06
N CYS A 723 -9.83 -23.99 -29.12
CA CYS A 723 -9.72 -24.45 -27.72
C CYS A 723 -10.80 -23.83 -26.80
N GLY A 724 -11.02 -22.51 -26.85
CA GLY A 724 -12.14 -21.82 -26.17
C GLY A 724 -12.23 -21.90 -24.63
N GLY A 725 -11.39 -22.72 -23.97
CA GLY A 725 -11.45 -22.97 -22.53
C GLY A 725 -11.00 -21.80 -21.66
N THR A 726 -11.62 -21.70 -20.48
CA THR A 726 -11.41 -20.64 -19.47
C THR A 726 -10.65 -21.10 -18.23
N ASP A 727 -10.31 -22.38 -18.15
CA ASP A 727 -9.67 -23.07 -17.01
C ASP A 727 -8.18 -23.35 -17.21
N HIS A 728 -7.61 -23.03 -18.39
CA HIS A 728 -6.21 -23.26 -18.75
C HIS A 728 -5.69 -22.21 -19.75
N ASP A 729 -4.37 -22.12 -19.95
CA ASP A 729 -3.73 -21.20 -20.91
C ASP A 729 -3.10 -21.92 -22.12
N SER A 730 -2.59 -21.16 -23.09
CA SER A 730 -2.00 -21.69 -24.34
C SER A 730 -0.74 -22.54 -24.16
N ARG A 731 -0.17 -22.59 -22.95
CA ARG A 731 0.98 -23.46 -22.62
C ARG A 731 0.52 -24.84 -22.19
N ASN A 732 -0.68 -24.94 -21.63
CA ASN A 732 -1.24 -26.19 -21.09
C ASN A 732 -2.55 -26.63 -21.80
N CYS A 733 -2.94 -26.01 -22.92
CA CYS A 733 -4.15 -26.39 -23.67
C CYS A 733 -4.06 -27.84 -24.18
N PRO A 734 -5.04 -28.71 -23.82
CA PRO A 734 -5.07 -30.11 -24.27
C PRO A 734 -5.14 -30.25 -25.79
N ASN A 735 -5.80 -29.31 -26.49
CA ASN A 735 -5.92 -29.31 -27.95
C ASN A 735 -4.60 -29.03 -28.67
N LYS A 736 -3.57 -28.53 -27.96
CA LYS A 736 -2.24 -28.31 -28.52
C LYS A 736 -1.48 -29.61 -28.78
N LYS A 737 -1.77 -30.68 -28.02
CA LYS A 737 -1.14 -32.01 -28.22
C LYS A 737 -1.77 -32.76 -29.39
N LYS A 738 -3.10 -32.65 -29.59
CA LYS A 738 -3.81 -33.31 -30.68
C LYS A 738 -3.40 -32.81 -32.08
N ASN A 739 -2.99 -31.55 -32.22
CA ASN A 739 -2.51 -31.00 -33.50
C ASN A 739 -1.06 -31.39 -33.86
N ILE A 740 -0.29 -31.98 -32.93
CA ILE A 740 1.08 -32.43 -33.19
C ILE A 740 1.11 -33.91 -33.62
N GLU A 741 0.08 -34.69 -33.26
CA GLU A 741 -0.03 -36.12 -33.58
C GLU A 741 -0.72 -36.40 -34.93
N ALA A 742 -1.12 -35.35 -35.68
CA ALA A 742 -1.79 -35.47 -36.97
C ALA A 742 -0.96 -34.87 -38.13
N LEU A 743 0.24 -35.41 -38.38
CA LEU A 743 0.94 -35.25 -39.67
C LEU A 743 1.66 -36.57 -40.01
N PRO A 744 1.35 -37.23 -41.15
CA PRO A 744 1.96 -38.50 -41.51
C PRO A 744 3.37 -38.34 -42.13
N SER A 745 4.19 -39.33 -41.81
CA SER A 745 5.55 -39.59 -42.30
C SER A 745 5.64 -39.80 -43.81
N GLN A 746 6.60 -39.15 -44.50
CA GLN A 746 7.20 -39.69 -45.71
C GLN A 746 8.71 -39.43 -45.75
N SER A 747 9.45 -40.52 -45.95
CA SER A 747 10.91 -40.60 -46.15
C SER A 747 11.24 -40.60 -47.67
N PRO A 748 12.52 -40.73 -48.10
CA PRO A 748 13.19 -39.71 -48.88
C PRO A 748 13.39 -40.07 -50.37
N ASN A 749 13.45 -39.08 -51.27
CA ASN A 749 14.23 -39.23 -52.50
C ASN A 749 14.63 -37.87 -53.10
N LYS A 750 15.95 -37.64 -53.16
CA LYS A 750 16.59 -36.68 -54.08
C LYS A 750 16.76 -37.39 -55.43
N ARG A 751 16.13 -36.90 -56.50
CA ARG A 751 16.68 -37.04 -57.85
C ARG A 751 16.24 -35.90 -58.77
N MET A 752 17.27 -35.23 -59.28
CA MET A 752 17.41 -34.57 -60.58
C MET A 752 16.58 -33.33 -60.94
N LYS A 753 17.37 -32.27 -61.19
CA LYS A 753 17.19 -31.15 -62.09
C LYS A 753 16.38 -31.49 -63.36
N GLY A 754 15.58 -30.53 -63.82
CA GLY A 754 15.02 -30.52 -65.18
C GLY A 754 14.18 -29.27 -65.45
N TRP A 755 14.85 -28.13 -65.67
CA TRP A 755 14.28 -26.96 -66.34
C TRP A 755 14.01 -27.26 -67.82
N ARG A 756 12.83 -26.85 -68.33
CA ARG A 756 12.56 -26.14 -69.61
C ARG A 756 11.04 -26.00 -69.77
N LYS A 757 10.50 -24.77 -69.82
CA LYS A 757 10.09 -24.01 -71.03
C LYS A 757 9.20 -24.85 -71.95
N SER A 758 8.03 -24.43 -72.41
CA SER A 758 7.47 -23.12 -72.77
C SER A 758 5.98 -23.34 -73.05
N SER A 759 5.07 -22.41 -72.76
CA SER A 759 4.56 -21.38 -73.67
C SER A 759 3.61 -20.49 -72.88
#